data_AF-A0A194QX57-F1
#
_entry.id   AF-A0A194QX57-F1
#
_cell.length_a   1.000
_cell.length_b   1.000
_cell.length_c   1.000
_cell.angle_alpha   90.00
_cell.angle_beta   90.00
_cell.angle_gamma   90.00
#
_symmetry.space_group_name_H-M   'P 1'
#
loop_
_entity.id
_entity.type
_entity.pdbx_description
1 polymer ?
#
loop_
_entity_poly.entity_id
_entity_poly.type
_entity_poly.pdbx_seq_one_letter_code
_entity_poly.pdbx_strand_id
1 'polypeptide(L)'
;MVRYFPNPYVEEGIAEKEPSHDDLTQQINEYIKNITTRLQPSNRNVDGGLYVGVTGVSYMFYYLFKNPLLKDSKSFFIEKAVEYLQPALDSSAGERTSFLLGDAGTFALAAVVFKAKEDERYTDFIKNYKALYNQYLNPKFLKCGGDEFFVGRAGYLAGALWMHKELQTPVLTREEMYNICDVIVESGRDYSMKSKSRCPLMYHYYNTQYLGAAHGLSFILQMLLTVPGYLQFNTSAGKDVKSTVEYIASLQTKEGNWPCCMEELVLDDHKLIHWCHGAPGTVYLMAKAYLVFNDQRFLDSCIKAGEVVWQKGLLRKGPGICHGIAGNGYVFLLLYRLTGDDNYLHRAKMFANFMKSEVFIRDSRLPDNPESLYEGIAGTVCFLSDLLTPEIAEFPFQDVFSNFNHTEVQRTNSWGYSHNGSFDGLVGALQRREAEFGCSPVLFKINRAEVVDYVVPTWKTKHTFLFRQPKYQASNYSVYTRPLDGVVWRCMLGVLLIAGLTLNLILKVKKTNDFFDGRDSSLSLIWLLVCSAVCQQGMPVNKNAVSARIIIFVIFMFSMMIYQFYNANVLSSLLNEQYYYIRSLKDLLQSDLKAGVEDMLFNKDYFKRTTDRVTLDLYKAKIATDKHYNFFDAEYGMGLVKHGGFAFHVDTSAAYSVMRRTFSEREICEVGEVQLFPPQYVGAVAVRGSQYREYIAVGVSKLLENGLMSRIKSIWESRKPPCAKQRYSTIMAVNIREFSMALLFLVCGYIISLLILLLEIYVHKIKRITPNRGRTHLKKIMKVHRVKNVIHKRPLRKKITFLN
;
A
#
# COMPACT_ATOMS: atom_id res chain seq x y z
N MET A 1 -16.99 -57.05 21.24
CA MET A 1 -15.92 -56.20 21.81
C MET A 1 -16.20 -54.76 21.41
N VAL A 2 -16.36 -53.86 22.40
CA VAL A 2 -16.67 -52.44 22.16
C VAL A 2 -15.46 -51.76 21.49
N ARG A 3 -15.68 -51.06 20.37
CA ARG A 3 -14.62 -50.47 19.52
C ARG A 3 -14.32 -49.00 19.85
N TYR A 4 -15.27 -48.29 20.42
CA TYR A 4 -15.21 -46.87 20.73
C TYR A 4 -15.62 -46.59 22.18
N PHE A 5 -15.29 -45.40 22.67
CA PHE A 5 -15.79 -44.85 23.91
C PHE A 5 -17.13 -44.17 23.65
N PRO A 6 -18.14 -44.31 24.53
CA PRO A 6 -19.31 -43.44 24.50
C PRO A 6 -18.84 -41.98 24.47
N ASN A 7 -19.38 -41.17 23.56
CA ASN A 7 -18.98 -39.77 23.48
C ASN A 7 -19.65 -38.98 24.61
N PRO A 8 -18.89 -38.49 25.61
CA PRO A 8 -19.47 -37.77 26.75
C PRO A 8 -20.11 -36.43 26.33
N TYR A 9 -19.73 -35.90 25.17
CA TYR A 9 -20.17 -34.59 24.67
C TYR A 9 -21.51 -34.63 23.92
N VAL A 10 -22.16 -35.79 23.82
CA VAL A 10 -23.45 -35.95 23.09
C VAL A 10 -24.66 -35.78 24.02
N GLU A 11 -24.59 -36.33 25.23
CA GLU A 11 -25.77 -36.46 26.12
C GLU A 11 -25.74 -35.49 27.31
N GLU A 12 -24.57 -34.97 27.68
CA GLU A 12 -24.45 -34.05 28.80
C GLU A 12 -24.18 -32.63 28.26
N GLY A 13 -25.05 -31.68 28.61
CA GLY A 13 -24.85 -30.24 28.41
C GLY A 13 -23.71 -29.68 29.26
N ILE A 14 -22.63 -30.43 29.43
CA ILE A 14 -21.41 -30.01 30.09
C ILE A 14 -20.76 -28.98 29.18
N ALA A 15 -20.80 -27.73 29.61
CA ALA A 15 -19.97 -26.67 29.06
C ALA A 15 -18.50 -26.95 29.43
N GLU A 16 -17.89 -27.92 28.75
CA GLU A 16 -16.47 -28.22 28.93
C GLU A 16 -15.66 -27.14 28.24
N LYS A 17 -14.63 -26.64 28.93
CA LYS A 17 -13.78 -25.56 28.45
C LYS A 17 -13.01 -26.04 27.23
N GLU A 18 -13.19 -25.38 26.09
CA GLU A 18 -12.39 -25.64 24.90
C GLU A 18 -10.88 -25.47 25.19
N PRO A 19 -10.02 -26.34 24.65
CA PRO A 19 -8.58 -26.18 24.76
C PRO A 19 -8.18 -24.85 24.15
N SER A 20 -7.47 -24.03 24.93
CA SER A 20 -6.90 -22.77 24.45
C SER A 20 -5.68 -23.03 23.56
N HIS A 21 -5.22 -22.00 22.84
CA HIS A 21 -3.98 -22.09 22.04
C HIS A 21 -2.77 -22.50 22.89
N ASP A 22 -2.71 -22.02 24.14
CA ASP A 22 -1.62 -22.35 25.06
C ASP A 22 -1.69 -23.82 25.49
N ASP A 23 -2.90 -24.34 25.76
CA ASP A 23 -3.10 -25.74 26.13
C ASP A 23 -2.66 -26.69 25.00
N LEU A 24 -3.02 -26.37 23.76
CA LEU A 24 -2.63 -27.14 22.57
C LEU A 24 -1.11 -27.09 22.35
N THR A 25 -0.52 -25.91 22.49
CA THR A 25 0.94 -25.72 22.33
C THR A 25 1.71 -26.48 23.41
N GLN A 26 1.24 -26.49 24.66
CA GLN A 26 1.82 -27.27 25.74
C GLN A 26 1.74 -28.77 25.45
N GLN A 27 0.59 -29.27 24.97
CA GLN A 27 0.41 -30.67 24.62
C GLN A 27 1.33 -31.10 23.46
N ILE A 28 1.47 -30.26 22.44
CA ILE A 28 2.43 -30.49 21.33
C ILE A 28 3.85 -30.64 21.88
N ASN A 29 4.29 -29.74 22.75
CA ASN A 29 5.65 -29.78 23.31
C ASN A 29 5.89 -31.03 24.17
N GLU A 30 4.88 -31.47 24.94
CA GLU A 30 4.97 -32.71 25.72
C GLU A 30 5.12 -33.94 24.83
N TYR A 31 4.32 -34.04 23.76
CA TYR A 31 4.40 -35.15 22.82
C TYR A 31 5.72 -35.16 22.05
N ILE A 32 6.23 -34.01 21.61
CA ILE A 32 7.56 -33.91 20.99
C ILE A 32 8.64 -34.42 21.95
N LYS A 33 8.59 -34.05 23.24
CA LYS A 33 9.53 -34.53 24.25
C LYS A 33 9.44 -36.05 24.40
N ASN A 34 8.23 -36.61 24.42
CA ASN A 34 8.03 -38.06 24.54
C ASN A 34 8.57 -38.82 23.31
N ILE A 35 8.27 -38.34 22.10
CA ILE A 35 8.77 -38.92 20.84
C ILE A 35 10.30 -38.91 20.84
N THR A 36 10.91 -37.76 21.09
CA THR A 36 12.37 -37.60 21.03
C THR A 36 13.13 -38.37 22.12
N THR A 37 12.46 -38.67 23.23
CA THR A 37 13.04 -39.53 24.29
C THR A 37 12.98 -41.00 23.91
N ARG A 38 11.88 -41.45 23.31
CA ARG A 38 11.58 -42.89 23.10
C ARG A 38 12.05 -43.42 21.74
N LEU A 39 12.00 -42.60 20.70
CA LEU A 39 12.36 -43.00 19.34
C LEU A 39 13.63 -42.27 18.90
N GLN A 40 14.75 -42.99 18.83
CA GLN A 40 16.01 -42.44 18.32
C GLN A 40 16.09 -42.54 16.79
N PRO A 41 16.63 -41.51 16.11
CA PRO A 41 16.81 -41.52 14.66
C PRO A 41 17.95 -42.47 14.28
N SER A 42 17.60 -43.72 13.96
CA SER A 42 18.57 -44.77 13.64
C SER A 42 18.09 -45.67 12.51
N ASN A 43 19.03 -46.35 11.84
CA ASN A 43 18.74 -47.26 10.72
C ASN A 43 17.76 -48.40 11.08
N ARG A 44 17.68 -48.76 12.37
CA ARG A 44 16.74 -49.81 12.85
C ARG A 44 15.28 -49.37 12.81
N ASN A 45 15.02 -48.06 12.80
CA ASN A 45 13.69 -47.48 12.87
C ASN A 45 13.22 -46.89 11.53
N VAL A 46 13.92 -47.21 10.44
CA VAL A 46 13.58 -46.72 9.09
C VAL A 46 12.40 -47.48 8.49
N ASP A 47 12.23 -48.75 8.86
CA ASP A 47 11.21 -49.59 8.25
C ASP A 47 9.80 -49.01 8.43
N GLY A 48 8.97 -49.17 7.39
CA GLY A 48 7.62 -48.59 7.33
C GLY A 48 7.55 -47.10 6.99
N GLY A 49 8.66 -46.45 6.61
CA GLY A 49 8.68 -45.17 5.88
C GLY A 49 7.92 -44.03 6.55
N LEU A 50 7.08 -43.32 5.78
CA LEU A 50 6.20 -42.26 6.27
C LEU A 50 5.07 -42.78 7.17
N TYR A 51 4.70 -44.06 7.05
CA TYR A 51 3.60 -44.64 7.82
C TYR A 51 4.00 -44.86 9.29
N VAL A 52 4.97 -45.75 9.54
CA VAL A 52 5.41 -46.13 10.90
C VAL A 52 6.88 -45.82 11.23
N GLY A 53 7.70 -45.48 10.24
CA GLY A 53 9.14 -45.24 10.41
C GLY A 53 9.50 -43.81 10.84
N VAL A 54 10.81 -43.58 11.04
CA VAL A 54 11.37 -42.27 11.39
C VAL A 54 11.13 -41.20 10.32
N THR A 55 10.90 -41.59 9.07
CA THR A 55 10.51 -40.66 7.99
C THR A 55 9.18 -39.98 8.30
N GLY A 56 8.22 -40.69 8.91
CA GLY A 56 6.96 -40.10 9.35
C GLY A 56 7.14 -39.09 10.49
N VAL A 57 8.08 -39.33 11.40
CA VAL A 57 8.42 -38.38 12.49
C VAL A 57 9.15 -37.16 11.93
N SER A 58 10.02 -37.34 10.93
CA SER A 58 10.59 -36.22 10.17
C SER A 58 9.51 -35.35 9.52
N TYR A 59 8.49 -35.98 8.90
CA TYR A 59 7.34 -35.25 8.35
C TYR A 59 6.62 -34.42 9.42
N MET A 60 6.37 -34.97 10.61
CA MET A 60 5.77 -34.22 11.72
C MET A 60 6.57 -32.96 12.07
N PHE A 61 7.91 -33.05 12.19
CA PHE A 61 8.74 -31.89 12.46
C PHE A 61 8.68 -30.85 11.33
N TYR A 62 8.69 -31.29 10.08
CA TYR A 62 8.49 -30.40 8.94
C TYR A 62 7.11 -29.73 8.97
N TYR A 63 6.06 -30.48 9.35
CA TYR A 63 4.70 -29.98 9.46
C TYR A 63 4.59 -28.87 10.53
N LEU A 64 5.24 -29.05 11.68
CA LEU A 64 5.33 -28.03 12.73
C LEU A 64 6.09 -26.78 12.28
N PHE A 65 7.19 -26.95 11.53
CA PHE A 65 7.96 -25.84 10.96
C PHE A 65 7.11 -24.91 10.07
N LYS A 66 6.15 -25.47 9.34
CA LYS A 66 5.23 -24.72 8.48
C LYS A 66 4.23 -23.87 9.26
N ASN A 67 3.92 -24.23 10.49
CA ASN A 67 2.87 -23.56 11.24
C ASN A 67 3.27 -22.09 11.57
N PRO A 68 2.47 -21.08 11.14
CA PRO A 68 2.79 -19.67 11.36
C PRO A 68 2.70 -19.23 12.82
N LEU A 69 2.05 -19.99 13.71
CA LEU A 69 1.94 -19.68 15.13
C LEU A 69 3.08 -20.28 15.97
N LEU A 70 3.85 -21.22 15.42
CA LEU A 70 4.98 -21.87 16.10
C LEU A 70 6.34 -21.30 15.63
N LYS A 71 6.44 -19.98 15.47
CA LYS A 71 7.61 -19.30 14.87
C LYS A 71 8.89 -19.43 15.70
N ASP A 72 8.78 -19.41 17.02
CA ASP A 72 9.93 -19.32 17.92
C ASP A 72 10.81 -20.59 17.91
N SER A 73 10.28 -21.72 17.45
CA SER A 73 10.97 -23.02 17.41
C SER A 73 11.25 -23.52 16.00
N LYS A 74 11.12 -22.67 14.96
CA LYS A 74 11.31 -23.08 13.56
C LYS A 74 12.68 -23.71 13.29
N SER A 75 13.76 -23.11 13.79
CA SER A 75 15.12 -23.64 13.62
C SER A 75 15.26 -25.04 14.22
N PHE A 76 14.71 -25.25 15.43
CA PHE A 76 14.70 -26.55 16.08
C PHE A 76 13.93 -27.60 15.27
N PHE A 77 12.73 -27.25 14.77
CA PHE A 77 11.92 -28.18 13.99
C PHE A 77 12.58 -28.59 12.68
N ILE A 78 13.14 -27.64 11.92
CA ILE A 78 13.77 -27.98 10.64
C ILE A 78 15.06 -28.81 10.84
N GLU A 79 15.83 -28.54 11.91
CA GLU A 79 17.00 -29.36 12.26
C GLU A 79 16.59 -30.78 12.65
N LYS A 80 15.56 -30.94 13.48
CA LYS A 80 15.03 -32.25 13.85
C LYS A 80 14.40 -32.99 12.67
N ALA A 81 13.74 -32.31 11.75
CA ALA A 81 13.23 -32.92 10.53
C ALA A 81 14.36 -33.58 9.73
N VAL A 82 15.51 -32.90 9.57
CA VAL A 82 16.68 -33.44 8.88
C VAL A 82 17.31 -34.61 9.66
N GLU A 83 17.46 -34.45 10.98
CA GLU A 83 18.05 -35.49 11.85
C GLU A 83 17.27 -36.82 11.75
N TYR A 84 15.93 -36.77 11.79
CA TYR A 84 15.08 -37.96 11.68
C TYR A 84 14.99 -38.52 10.26
N LEU A 85 15.26 -37.69 9.26
CA LEU A 85 15.26 -38.11 7.86
C LEU A 85 16.55 -38.83 7.47
N GLN A 86 17.69 -38.44 8.05
CA GLN A 86 19.01 -38.90 7.63
C GLN A 86 19.16 -40.43 7.59
N PRO A 87 18.75 -41.21 8.61
CA PRO A 87 18.85 -42.67 8.56
C PRO A 87 18.08 -43.30 7.38
N ALA A 88 16.95 -42.72 7.01
CA ALA A 88 16.15 -43.18 5.88
C ALA A 88 16.81 -42.86 4.53
N LEU A 89 17.58 -41.78 4.45
CA LEU A 89 18.37 -41.45 3.26
C LEU A 89 19.59 -42.36 3.11
N ASP A 90 20.27 -42.67 4.21
CA ASP A 90 21.45 -43.54 4.21
C ASP A 90 21.13 -44.99 3.83
N SER A 91 19.88 -45.41 4.05
CA SER A 91 19.39 -46.75 3.75
C SER A 91 18.54 -46.84 2.47
N SER A 92 18.21 -45.72 1.85
CA SER A 92 17.43 -45.69 0.61
C SER A 92 18.30 -46.11 -0.57
N ALA A 93 17.92 -47.20 -1.23
CA ALA A 93 18.57 -47.68 -2.45
C ALA A 93 17.87 -47.19 -3.72
N GLY A 94 16.70 -46.55 -3.60
CA GLY A 94 15.87 -46.15 -4.75
C GLY A 94 15.13 -47.32 -5.41
N GLU A 95 15.02 -48.45 -4.71
CA GLU A 95 14.39 -49.68 -5.21
C GLU A 95 12.97 -49.87 -4.64
N ARG A 96 12.64 -49.23 -3.51
CA ARG A 96 11.32 -49.37 -2.88
C ARG A 96 10.36 -48.30 -3.41
N THR A 97 9.58 -48.65 -4.43
CA THR A 97 8.63 -47.73 -5.07
C THR A 97 7.38 -47.40 -4.25
N SER A 98 7.23 -47.85 -3.01
CA SER A 98 6.03 -47.50 -2.24
C SER A 98 6.08 -46.02 -1.80
N PHE A 99 4.93 -45.34 -1.80
CA PHE A 99 4.88 -43.95 -1.34
C PHE A 99 4.97 -43.87 0.19
N LEU A 100 3.98 -44.40 0.92
CA LEU A 100 4.02 -44.34 2.39
C LEU A 100 5.06 -45.26 3.01
N LEU A 101 5.32 -46.40 2.37
CA LEU A 101 6.16 -47.47 2.94
C LEU A 101 7.57 -47.54 2.33
N GLY A 102 7.91 -46.65 1.39
CA GLY A 102 9.13 -46.80 0.58
C GLY A 102 9.83 -45.49 0.25
N ASP A 103 10.79 -45.61 -0.66
CA ASP A 103 11.75 -44.56 -1.00
C ASP A 103 11.07 -43.38 -1.72
N ALA A 104 9.93 -43.59 -2.39
CA ALA A 104 9.19 -42.50 -3.04
C ALA A 104 8.73 -41.45 -2.01
N GLY A 105 8.17 -41.88 -0.88
CA GLY A 105 7.81 -40.95 0.20
C GLY A 105 9.02 -40.27 0.84
N THR A 106 10.11 -41.01 1.03
CA THR A 106 11.37 -40.48 1.57
C THR A 106 11.97 -39.41 0.66
N PHE A 107 12.04 -39.64 -0.64
CA PHE A 107 12.53 -38.64 -1.60
C PHE A 107 11.61 -37.42 -1.68
N ALA A 108 10.29 -37.63 -1.62
CA ALA A 108 9.34 -36.52 -1.62
C ALA A 108 9.54 -35.61 -0.40
N LEU A 109 9.62 -36.20 0.79
CA LEU A 109 9.86 -35.47 2.02
C LEU A 109 11.24 -34.78 2.00
N ALA A 110 12.27 -35.46 1.51
CA ALA A 110 13.61 -34.88 1.40
C ALA A 110 13.65 -33.66 0.49
N ALA A 111 13.05 -33.71 -0.69
CA ALA A 111 12.97 -32.56 -1.58
C ALA A 111 12.35 -31.35 -0.86
N VAL A 112 11.30 -31.57 -0.08
CA VAL A 112 10.59 -30.50 0.62
C VAL A 112 11.38 -29.96 1.83
N VAL A 113 11.94 -30.85 2.66
CA VAL A 113 12.72 -30.48 3.85
C VAL A 113 14.01 -29.75 3.47
N PHE A 114 14.76 -30.25 2.48
CA PHE A 114 16.01 -29.61 2.05
C PHE A 114 15.76 -28.27 1.36
N LYS A 115 14.65 -28.10 0.62
CA LYS A 115 14.25 -26.78 0.10
C LYS A 115 13.93 -25.81 1.22
N ALA A 116 13.22 -26.25 2.26
CA ALA A 116 12.92 -25.43 3.44
C ALA A 116 14.17 -25.06 4.26
N LYS A 117 15.23 -25.87 4.19
CA LYS A 117 16.55 -25.60 4.77
C LYS A 117 17.43 -24.72 3.86
N GLU A 118 16.95 -24.32 2.69
CA GLU A 118 17.72 -23.59 1.68
C GLU A 118 18.97 -24.37 1.17
N ASP A 119 18.88 -25.70 1.12
CA ASP A 119 19.96 -26.60 0.68
C ASP A 119 19.67 -27.11 -0.74
N GLU A 120 20.60 -26.87 -1.68
CA GLU A 120 20.47 -27.17 -3.12
C GLU A 120 20.26 -28.67 -3.44
N ARG A 121 20.61 -29.57 -2.52
CA ARG A 121 20.39 -31.03 -2.67
C ARG A 121 18.93 -31.40 -2.86
N TYR A 122 17.99 -30.51 -2.54
CA TYR A 122 16.57 -30.73 -2.79
C TYR A 122 16.27 -31.10 -4.25
N THR A 123 17.02 -30.55 -5.20
CA THR A 123 16.86 -30.84 -6.64
C THR A 123 17.21 -32.28 -7.00
N ASP A 124 18.17 -32.89 -6.31
CA ASP A 124 18.55 -34.29 -6.55
C ASP A 124 17.49 -35.25 -6.03
N PHE A 125 16.83 -34.92 -4.91
CA PHE A 125 15.70 -35.71 -4.42
C PHE A 125 14.49 -35.65 -5.36
N ILE A 126 14.24 -34.50 -6.02
CA ILE A 126 13.24 -34.40 -7.09
C ILE A 126 13.60 -35.34 -8.26
N LYS A 127 14.87 -35.37 -8.67
CA LYS A 127 15.33 -36.28 -9.74
C LYS A 127 15.15 -37.75 -9.34
N ASN A 128 15.51 -38.11 -8.11
CA ASN A 128 15.37 -39.48 -7.59
C ASN A 128 13.91 -39.91 -7.54
N TYR A 129 13.01 -39.03 -7.08
CA TYR A 129 11.57 -39.28 -7.10
C TYR A 129 11.05 -39.49 -8.53
N LYS A 130 11.51 -38.66 -9.48
CA LYS A 130 11.13 -38.75 -10.89
C LYS A 130 11.72 -39.99 -11.57
N ALA A 131 12.87 -40.50 -11.13
CA ALA A 131 13.46 -41.72 -11.67
C ALA A 131 12.56 -42.96 -11.48
N LEU A 132 11.66 -42.92 -10.49
CA LEU A 132 10.67 -43.98 -10.24
C LEU A 132 9.49 -43.96 -11.23
N TYR A 133 9.30 -42.87 -11.98
CA TYR A 133 8.15 -42.64 -12.87
C TYR A 133 7.84 -43.83 -13.80
N ASN A 134 8.87 -44.35 -14.48
CA ASN A 134 8.70 -45.44 -15.45
C ASN A 134 8.21 -46.74 -14.80
N GLN A 135 8.47 -46.96 -13.51
CA GLN A 135 8.01 -48.15 -12.81
C GLN A 135 6.49 -48.11 -12.60
N TYR A 136 5.92 -46.94 -12.32
CA TYR A 136 4.48 -46.76 -12.17
C TYR A 136 3.71 -46.83 -13.49
N LEU A 137 4.36 -46.56 -14.63
CA LEU A 137 3.73 -46.75 -15.94
C LEU A 137 3.58 -48.21 -16.35
N ASN A 138 4.31 -49.14 -15.71
CA ASN A 138 4.18 -50.57 -16.01
C ASN A 138 2.79 -51.06 -15.60
N PRO A 139 1.93 -51.58 -16.51
CA PRO A 139 0.60 -52.07 -16.16
C PRO A 139 0.62 -53.20 -15.11
N LYS A 140 1.70 -54.00 -15.08
CA LYS A 140 1.92 -55.10 -14.13
C LYS A 140 2.86 -54.68 -12.97
N PHE A 141 2.72 -53.45 -12.48
CA PHE A 141 3.57 -52.87 -11.45
C PHE A 141 3.70 -53.74 -10.18
N LEU A 142 2.57 -54.11 -9.55
CA LEU A 142 2.55 -54.95 -8.35
C LEU A 142 1.55 -56.11 -8.50
N LYS A 143 1.97 -57.30 -8.09
CA LYS A 143 1.11 -58.51 -8.13
C LYS A 143 -0.07 -58.44 -7.15
N CYS A 144 0.09 -57.72 -6.04
CA CYS A 144 -0.92 -57.59 -5.00
C CYS A 144 -1.99 -56.55 -5.32
N GLY A 145 -1.87 -55.79 -6.42
CA GLY A 145 -2.69 -54.61 -6.71
C GLY A 145 -1.83 -53.35 -6.58
N GLY A 146 -1.80 -52.53 -7.64
CA GLY A 146 -0.78 -51.50 -7.81
C GLY A 146 -1.28 -50.05 -7.81
N ASP A 147 -2.54 -49.80 -7.42
CA ASP A 147 -3.17 -48.49 -7.63
C ASP A 147 -3.50 -47.74 -6.34
N GLU A 148 -3.49 -48.39 -5.18
CA GLU A 148 -3.88 -47.79 -3.90
C GLU A 148 -2.84 -46.81 -3.31
N PHE A 149 -3.08 -46.28 -2.11
CA PHE A 149 -2.31 -45.16 -1.56
C PHE A 149 -0.94 -45.57 -0.99
N PHE A 150 -0.83 -46.72 -0.33
CA PHE A 150 0.37 -47.05 0.44
C PHE A 150 1.56 -47.37 -0.47
N VAL A 151 1.31 -48.21 -1.47
CA VAL A 151 2.31 -48.80 -2.37
C VAL A 151 2.01 -48.54 -3.85
N GLY A 152 0.80 -48.11 -4.18
CA GLY A 152 0.33 -47.95 -5.55
C GLY A 152 0.53 -46.58 -6.21
N ARG A 153 0.01 -46.48 -7.44
CA ARG A 153 0.09 -45.30 -8.30
C ARG A 153 -0.60 -44.06 -7.72
N ALA A 154 -1.72 -44.23 -7.01
CA ALA A 154 -2.40 -43.10 -6.37
C ALA A 154 -1.51 -42.45 -5.30
N GLY A 155 -0.75 -43.22 -4.53
CA GLY A 155 0.23 -42.69 -3.58
C GLY A 155 1.34 -41.89 -4.26
N TYR A 156 1.86 -42.38 -5.38
CA TYR A 156 2.84 -41.63 -6.17
C TYR A 156 2.26 -40.31 -6.72
N LEU A 157 1.04 -40.33 -7.25
CA LEU A 157 0.37 -39.08 -7.66
C LEU A 157 0.18 -38.11 -6.49
N ALA A 158 -0.25 -38.61 -5.32
CA ALA A 158 -0.41 -37.80 -4.12
C ALA A 158 0.91 -37.13 -3.71
N GLY A 159 2.02 -37.87 -3.72
CA GLY A 159 3.35 -37.33 -3.43
C GLY A 159 3.80 -36.26 -4.43
N ALA A 160 3.57 -36.48 -5.73
CA ALA A 160 3.90 -35.51 -6.77
C ALA A 160 3.09 -34.20 -6.61
N LEU A 161 1.79 -34.31 -6.35
CA LEU A 161 0.90 -33.18 -6.11
C LEU A 161 1.26 -32.43 -4.82
N TRP A 162 1.56 -33.17 -3.75
CA TRP A 162 1.99 -32.60 -2.48
C TRP A 162 3.31 -31.83 -2.64
N MET A 163 4.34 -32.44 -3.26
CA MET A 163 5.58 -31.71 -3.54
C MET A 163 5.37 -30.49 -4.43
N HIS A 164 4.50 -30.60 -5.44
CA HIS A 164 4.19 -29.47 -6.31
C HIS A 164 3.64 -28.28 -5.51
N LYS A 165 2.74 -28.55 -4.54
CA LYS A 165 2.21 -27.56 -3.60
C LYS A 165 3.31 -26.97 -2.71
N GLU A 166 4.10 -27.81 -2.06
CA GLU A 166 5.10 -27.37 -1.08
C GLU A 166 6.28 -26.63 -1.71
N LEU A 167 6.74 -27.10 -2.87
CA LEU A 167 7.91 -26.52 -3.56
C LEU A 167 7.54 -25.33 -4.45
N GLN A 168 6.26 -25.13 -4.75
CA GLN A 168 5.73 -24.16 -5.72
C GLN A 168 6.36 -24.32 -7.12
N THR A 169 6.78 -25.53 -7.47
CA THR A 169 7.43 -25.88 -8.74
C THR A 169 6.85 -27.19 -9.27
N PRO A 170 6.62 -27.34 -10.59
CA PRO A 170 6.12 -28.60 -11.14
C PRO A 170 7.17 -29.71 -11.02
N VAL A 171 6.82 -30.79 -10.31
CA VAL A 171 7.67 -31.99 -10.21
C VAL A 171 7.44 -32.92 -11.40
N LEU A 172 6.17 -33.17 -11.72
CA LEU A 172 5.74 -33.86 -12.93
C LEU A 172 5.07 -32.86 -13.87
N THR A 173 5.28 -33.04 -15.16
CA THR A 173 4.53 -32.33 -16.18
C THR A 173 3.07 -32.81 -16.19
N ARG A 174 2.19 -32.01 -16.80
CA ARG A 174 0.77 -32.35 -16.93
C ARG A 174 0.57 -33.65 -17.71
N GLU A 175 1.33 -33.83 -18.79
CA GLU A 175 1.32 -35.05 -19.61
C GLU A 175 1.77 -36.26 -18.78
N GLU A 176 2.86 -36.13 -18.01
CA GLU A 176 3.33 -37.21 -17.15
C GLU A 176 2.28 -37.64 -16.12
N MET A 177 1.57 -36.68 -15.49
CA MET A 177 0.47 -36.98 -14.57
C MET A 177 -0.70 -37.67 -15.28
N TYR A 178 -1.09 -37.20 -16.46
CA TYR A 178 -2.20 -37.80 -17.22
C TYR A 178 -1.91 -39.23 -17.64
N ASN A 179 -0.67 -39.53 -18.04
CA ASN A 179 -0.26 -40.90 -18.37
C ASN A 179 -0.43 -41.84 -17.17
N ILE A 180 -0.08 -41.41 -15.95
CA ILE A 180 -0.32 -42.22 -14.74
C ILE A 180 -1.81 -42.40 -14.49
N CYS A 181 -2.61 -41.32 -14.62
CA CYS A 181 -4.06 -41.41 -14.47
C CYS A 181 -4.70 -42.37 -15.48
N ASP A 182 -4.26 -42.35 -16.74
CA ASP A 182 -4.74 -43.25 -17.77
C ASP A 182 -4.42 -44.71 -17.42
N VAL A 183 -3.20 -45.01 -16.94
CA VAL A 183 -2.84 -46.36 -16.47
C VAL A 183 -3.70 -46.79 -15.28
N ILE A 184 -3.98 -45.89 -14.32
CA ILE A 184 -4.89 -46.18 -13.20
C ILE A 184 -6.30 -46.52 -13.73
N VAL A 185 -6.85 -45.71 -14.63
CA VAL A 185 -8.19 -45.90 -15.19
C VAL A 185 -8.28 -47.19 -16.01
N GLU A 186 -7.28 -47.49 -16.83
CA GLU A 186 -7.21 -48.74 -17.61
C GLU A 186 -7.13 -49.98 -16.71
N SER A 187 -6.28 -49.93 -15.67
CA SER A 187 -6.19 -50.97 -14.63
C SER A 187 -7.56 -51.20 -13.97
N GLY A 188 -8.24 -50.11 -13.59
CA GLY A 188 -9.56 -50.16 -12.95
C GLY A 188 -10.66 -50.72 -13.85
N ARG A 189 -10.65 -50.39 -15.14
CA ARG A 189 -11.58 -50.92 -16.14
C ARG A 189 -11.37 -52.42 -16.36
N ASP A 190 -10.12 -52.83 -16.56
CA ASP A 190 -9.74 -54.23 -16.79
C ASP A 190 -10.17 -55.11 -15.61
N TYR A 191 -9.86 -54.67 -14.38
CA TYR A 191 -10.27 -55.42 -13.19
C TYR A 191 -11.80 -55.40 -12.99
N SER A 192 -12.47 -54.28 -13.22
CA SER A 192 -13.94 -54.21 -13.17
C SER A 192 -14.60 -55.20 -14.12
N MET A 193 -14.13 -55.29 -15.37
CA MET A 193 -14.63 -56.25 -16.36
C MET A 193 -14.38 -57.70 -15.93
N LYS A 194 -13.16 -58.03 -15.47
CA LYS A 194 -12.79 -59.38 -15.02
C LYS A 194 -13.59 -59.84 -13.80
N SER A 195 -13.78 -58.95 -12.83
CA SER A 195 -14.53 -59.22 -11.60
C SER A 195 -16.04 -59.08 -11.76
N LYS A 196 -16.53 -58.63 -12.94
CA LYS A 196 -17.94 -58.32 -13.21
C LYS A 196 -18.52 -57.33 -12.19
N SER A 197 -17.73 -56.30 -11.86
CA SER A 197 -18.13 -55.26 -10.91
C SER A 197 -19.33 -54.46 -11.42
N ARG A 198 -20.09 -53.88 -10.47
CA ARG A 198 -21.26 -53.04 -10.76
C ARG A 198 -20.90 -51.59 -11.12
N CYS A 199 -19.66 -51.17 -10.87
CA CYS A 199 -19.17 -49.84 -11.19
C CYS A 199 -18.06 -49.89 -12.26
N PRO A 200 -17.91 -48.83 -13.08
CA PRO A 200 -16.96 -48.84 -14.21
C PRO A 200 -15.51 -49.06 -13.79
N LEU A 201 -15.10 -48.54 -12.64
CA LEU A 201 -13.75 -48.70 -12.10
C LEU A 201 -13.79 -49.49 -10.81
N MET A 202 -12.96 -50.52 -10.70
CA MET A 202 -12.79 -51.30 -9.47
C MET A 202 -11.34 -51.74 -9.34
N TYR A 203 -10.86 -51.89 -8.11
CA TYR A 203 -9.48 -52.28 -7.82
C TYR A 203 -9.46 -53.34 -6.72
N HIS A 204 -8.29 -53.96 -6.53
CA HIS A 204 -8.06 -54.85 -5.41
C HIS A 204 -6.71 -54.58 -4.78
N TYR A 205 -6.60 -54.95 -3.50
CA TYR A 205 -5.33 -55.11 -2.83
C TYR A 205 -5.36 -56.45 -2.07
N TYR A 206 -4.38 -57.32 -2.33
CA TYR A 206 -4.37 -58.72 -1.85
C TYR A 206 -5.71 -59.42 -2.04
N ASN A 207 -6.23 -59.40 -3.28
CA ASN A 207 -7.51 -59.99 -3.69
C ASN A 207 -8.76 -59.46 -2.96
N THR A 208 -8.67 -58.34 -2.25
CA THR A 208 -9.81 -57.73 -1.53
C THR A 208 -10.18 -56.40 -2.18
N GLN A 209 -11.47 -56.17 -2.40
CA GLN A 209 -11.99 -54.94 -3.01
C GLN A 209 -12.29 -53.88 -1.94
N TYR A 210 -11.23 -53.22 -1.43
CA TYR A 210 -11.36 -52.20 -0.40
C TYR A 210 -12.04 -50.92 -0.90
N LEU A 211 -12.85 -50.31 -0.03
CA LEU A 211 -13.56 -49.06 -0.32
C LEU A 211 -12.91 -47.83 0.31
N GLY A 212 -12.25 -47.97 1.47
CA GLY A 212 -11.70 -46.87 2.26
C GLY A 212 -10.50 -46.14 1.65
N ALA A 213 -9.90 -45.20 2.41
CA ALA A 213 -8.84 -44.33 1.91
C ALA A 213 -7.44 -44.98 1.91
N ALA A 214 -7.17 -45.98 2.75
CA ALA A 214 -5.85 -46.59 2.82
C ALA A 214 -5.55 -47.47 1.61
N HIS A 215 -6.31 -48.55 1.45
CA HIS A 215 -6.07 -49.57 0.42
C HIS A 215 -7.14 -49.60 -0.67
N GLY A 216 -8.04 -48.63 -0.67
CA GLY A 216 -9.32 -48.74 -1.34
C GLY A 216 -9.59 -47.68 -2.40
N LEU A 217 -10.75 -47.87 -3.02
CA LEU A 217 -11.25 -47.11 -4.15
C LEU A 217 -11.40 -45.61 -3.84
N SER A 218 -11.66 -45.22 -2.58
CA SER A 218 -11.88 -43.81 -2.22
C SER A 218 -10.70 -42.90 -2.54
N PHE A 219 -9.49 -43.29 -2.15
CA PHE A 219 -8.31 -42.45 -2.36
C PHE A 219 -7.89 -42.42 -3.83
N ILE A 220 -8.02 -43.55 -4.53
CA ILE A 220 -7.74 -43.65 -5.96
C ILE A 220 -8.60 -42.65 -6.75
N LEU A 221 -9.91 -42.66 -6.49
CA LEU A 221 -10.84 -41.72 -7.12
C LEU A 221 -10.56 -40.27 -6.73
N GLN A 222 -10.19 -40.02 -5.46
CA GLN A 222 -9.83 -38.67 -5.01
C GLN A 222 -8.63 -38.15 -5.81
N MET A 223 -7.60 -38.96 -6.03
CA MET A 223 -6.43 -38.53 -6.82
C MET A 223 -6.81 -38.21 -8.27
N LEU A 224 -7.65 -39.04 -8.90
CA LEU A 224 -8.15 -38.78 -10.27
C LEU A 224 -8.97 -37.48 -10.35
N LEU A 225 -9.70 -37.12 -9.30
CA LEU A 225 -10.44 -35.85 -9.19
C LEU A 225 -9.51 -34.65 -8.91
N THR A 226 -8.36 -34.87 -8.28
CA THR A 226 -7.41 -33.81 -7.90
C THR A 226 -6.49 -33.41 -9.03
N VAL A 227 -6.14 -34.32 -9.95
CA VAL A 227 -5.24 -34.02 -11.07
C VAL A 227 -5.89 -32.98 -12.01
N PRO A 228 -5.28 -31.78 -12.20
CA PRO A 228 -5.93 -30.67 -12.89
C PRO A 228 -6.22 -30.96 -14.36
N GLY A 229 -7.45 -30.71 -14.79
CA GLY A 229 -7.83 -30.82 -16.19
C GLY A 229 -7.96 -32.25 -16.72
N TYR A 230 -7.64 -33.28 -15.92
CA TYR A 230 -7.59 -34.65 -16.40
C TYR A 230 -8.97 -35.15 -16.86
N LEU A 231 -10.03 -34.90 -16.09
CA LEU A 231 -11.38 -35.35 -16.45
C LEU A 231 -11.94 -34.62 -17.67
N GLN A 232 -11.46 -33.41 -17.98
CA GLN A 232 -11.79 -32.67 -19.19
C GLN A 232 -11.00 -33.17 -20.39
N PHE A 233 -9.73 -33.50 -20.18
CA PHE A 233 -8.85 -34.07 -21.19
C PHE A 233 -9.34 -35.46 -21.64
N ASN A 234 -9.54 -36.38 -20.70
CA ASN A 234 -10.07 -37.72 -20.96
C ASN A 234 -11.53 -37.81 -20.49
N THR A 235 -12.45 -37.32 -21.32
CA THR A 235 -13.88 -37.27 -20.99
C THR A 235 -14.50 -38.66 -20.75
N SER A 236 -13.94 -39.72 -21.35
CA SER A 236 -14.35 -41.09 -21.10
C SER A 236 -13.98 -41.52 -19.67
N ALA A 237 -12.73 -41.30 -19.26
CA ALA A 237 -12.30 -41.51 -17.88
C ALA A 237 -13.13 -40.64 -16.90
N GLY A 238 -13.40 -39.39 -17.26
CA GLY A 238 -14.26 -38.48 -16.47
C GLY A 238 -15.64 -39.05 -16.15
N LYS A 239 -16.30 -39.68 -17.14
CA LYS A 239 -17.61 -40.34 -16.94
C LYS A 239 -17.51 -41.55 -16.02
N ASP A 240 -16.47 -42.37 -16.19
CA ASP A 240 -16.27 -43.58 -15.39
C ASP A 240 -15.95 -43.24 -13.93
N VAL A 241 -15.07 -42.26 -13.71
CA VAL A 241 -14.74 -41.73 -12.38
C VAL A 241 -16.00 -41.20 -11.70
N LYS A 242 -16.75 -40.33 -12.37
CA LYS A 242 -17.99 -39.78 -11.80
C LYS A 242 -19.01 -40.88 -11.44
N SER A 243 -19.25 -41.81 -12.35
CA SER A 243 -20.19 -42.92 -12.13
C SER A 243 -19.75 -43.81 -10.96
N THR A 244 -18.44 -44.02 -10.80
CA THR A 244 -17.88 -44.81 -9.70
C THR A 244 -17.95 -44.06 -8.36
N VAL A 245 -17.76 -42.73 -8.36
CA VAL A 245 -17.96 -41.88 -7.17
C VAL A 245 -19.41 -41.90 -6.72
N GLU A 246 -20.36 -41.77 -7.65
CA GLU A 246 -21.80 -41.88 -7.37
C GLU A 246 -22.16 -43.27 -6.84
N TYR A 247 -21.52 -44.32 -7.35
CA TYR A 247 -21.66 -45.66 -6.81
C TYR A 247 -21.17 -45.75 -5.36
N ILE A 248 -19.96 -45.26 -5.03
CA ILE A 248 -19.48 -45.22 -3.63
C ILE A 248 -20.45 -44.44 -2.73
N ALA A 249 -20.93 -43.28 -3.17
CA ALA A 249 -21.89 -42.49 -2.40
C ALA A 249 -23.17 -43.29 -2.09
N SER A 250 -23.63 -44.12 -3.04
CA SER A 250 -24.80 -44.99 -2.86
C SER A 250 -24.59 -46.12 -1.83
N LEU A 251 -23.34 -46.47 -1.52
CA LEU A 251 -23.00 -47.47 -0.50
C LEU A 251 -23.00 -46.92 0.92
N GLN A 252 -23.23 -45.61 1.10
CA GLN A 252 -23.28 -45.01 2.44
C GLN A 252 -24.46 -45.59 3.24
N THR A 253 -24.17 -46.10 4.43
CA THR A 253 -25.18 -46.72 5.28
C THR A 253 -26.17 -45.68 5.82
N LYS A 254 -27.29 -46.16 6.39
CA LYS A 254 -28.27 -45.28 7.04
C LYS A 254 -27.65 -44.47 8.19
N GLU A 255 -26.70 -45.04 8.91
CA GLU A 255 -25.97 -44.34 9.98
C GLU A 255 -24.94 -43.34 9.45
N GLY A 256 -24.53 -43.42 8.18
CA GLY A 256 -23.53 -42.51 7.59
C GLY A 256 -22.14 -43.10 7.42
N ASN A 257 -21.94 -44.38 7.76
CA ASN A 257 -20.67 -45.09 7.57
C ASN A 257 -20.57 -45.74 6.17
N TRP A 258 -19.40 -46.29 5.84
CA TRP A 258 -19.18 -47.15 4.68
C TRP A 258 -18.59 -48.52 5.09
N PRO A 259 -18.88 -49.58 4.32
CA PRO A 259 -18.21 -50.88 4.49
C PRO A 259 -16.69 -50.78 4.27
N CYS A 260 -15.94 -51.72 4.85
CA CYS A 260 -14.50 -51.79 4.63
C CYS A 260 -14.16 -52.17 3.17
N CYS A 261 -14.88 -53.16 2.65
CA CYS A 261 -14.70 -53.75 1.34
C CYS A 261 -16.05 -54.23 0.77
N MET A 262 -16.06 -54.60 -0.51
CA MET A 262 -17.26 -55.02 -1.22
C MET A 262 -17.89 -56.30 -0.65
N GLU A 263 -17.08 -57.20 -0.10
CA GLU A 263 -17.53 -58.47 0.49
C GLU A 263 -18.34 -58.26 1.77
N GLU A 264 -18.15 -57.12 2.45
CA GLU A 264 -18.90 -56.78 3.67
C GLU A 264 -20.28 -56.19 3.40
N LEU A 265 -20.66 -55.91 2.14
CA LEU A 265 -21.96 -55.28 1.80
C LEU A 265 -23.20 -56.07 2.27
N VAL A 266 -23.04 -57.37 2.53
CA VAL A 266 -24.10 -58.25 3.02
C VAL A 266 -24.30 -58.17 4.54
N LEU A 267 -23.40 -57.48 5.26
CA LEU A 267 -23.46 -57.35 6.71
C LEU A 267 -24.37 -56.18 7.11
N ASP A 268 -25.17 -56.38 8.15
CA ASP A 268 -26.08 -55.35 8.67
C ASP A 268 -25.36 -54.28 9.52
N ASP A 269 -24.14 -54.58 10.03
CA ASP A 269 -23.38 -53.71 10.95
C ASP A 269 -21.92 -53.55 10.50
N HIS A 270 -21.53 -52.30 10.21
CA HIS A 270 -20.19 -51.93 9.78
C HIS A 270 -19.44 -51.19 10.89
N LYS A 271 -18.54 -51.92 11.55
CA LYS A 271 -17.95 -51.52 12.85
C LYS A 271 -16.72 -50.62 12.78
N LEU A 272 -16.15 -50.40 11.59
CA LEU A 272 -14.92 -49.62 11.44
C LEU A 272 -15.26 -48.16 11.17
N ILE A 273 -14.85 -47.28 12.08
CA ILE A 273 -14.94 -45.82 11.97
C ILE A 273 -13.52 -45.28 11.95
N HIS A 274 -12.76 -45.65 10.92
CA HIS A 274 -11.34 -45.32 10.80
C HIS A 274 -11.09 -44.55 9.50
N TRP A 275 -9.97 -43.82 9.45
CA TRP A 275 -9.51 -43.21 8.20
C TRP A 275 -9.18 -44.28 7.15
N CYS A 276 -8.50 -45.36 7.54
CA CYS A 276 -8.18 -46.44 6.60
C CYS A 276 -9.43 -47.12 6.03
N HIS A 277 -10.45 -47.32 6.86
CA HIS A 277 -11.68 -48.04 6.52
C HIS A 277 -12.90 -47.42 7.23
N GLY A 278 -13.84 -46.88 6.44
CA GLY A 278 -15.09 -46.29 6.91
C GLY A 278 -15.29 -44.83 6.52
N ALA A 279 -16.22 -44.18 7.20
CA ALA A 279 -16.58 -42.77 7.03
C ALA A 279 -15.39 -41.81 7.12
N PRO A 280 -14.50 -41.90 8.12
CA PRO A 280 -13.41 -40.93 8.26
C PRO A 280 -12.45 -40.87 7.07
N GLY A 281 -12.30 -41.94 6.29
CA GLY A 281 -11.49 -41.91 5.07
C GLY A 281 -12.28 -41.55 3.82
N THR A 282 -13.50 -42.09 3.71
CA THR A 282 -14.35 -41.94 2.51
C THR A 282 -14.86 -40.51 2.36
N VAL A 283 -14.99 -39.77 3.48
CA VAL A 283 -15.44 -38.37 3.50
C VAL A 283 -14.59 -37.44 2.64
N TYR A 284 -13.28 -37.69 2.52
CA TYR A 284 -12.37 -36.87 1.70
C TYR A 284 -12.69 -37.00 0.20
N LEU A 285 -13.07 -38.20 -0.26
CA LEU A 285 -13.54 -38.39 -1.63
C LEU A 285 -14.83 -37.62 -1.86
N MET A 286 -15.80 -37.74 -0.95
CA MET A 286 -17.08 -37.02 -1.06
C MET A 286 -16.86 -35.50 -1.06
N ALA A 287 -15.97 -35.00 -0.21
CA ALA A 287 -15.62 -33.58 -0.16
C ALA A 287 -14.98 -33.10 -1.47
N LYS A 288 -14.04 -33.87 -2.03
CA LYS A 288 -13.44 -33.53 -3.32
C LYS A 288 -14.46 -33.60 -4.45
N ALA A 289 -15.34 -34.59 -4.44
CA ALA A 289 -16.43 -34.73 -5.41
C ALA A 289 -17.41 -33.55 -5.35
N TYR A 290 -17.76 -33.07 -4.15
CA TYR A 290 -18.56 -31.85 -3.98
C TYR A 290 -17.87 -30.65 -4.64
N LEU A 291 -16.58 -30.41 -4.36
CA LEU A 291 -15.85 -29.28 -4.93
C LEU A 291 -15.67 -29.36 -6.45
N VAL A 292 -15.56 -30.57 -7.02
CA VAL A 292 -15.33 -30.78 -8.46
C VAL A 292 -16.65 -30.79 -9.25
N PHE A 293 -17.67 -31.47 -8.75
CA PHE A 293 -18.95 -31.64 -9.45
C PHE A 293 -20.01 -30.62 -9.05
N ASN A 294 -19.79 -29.88 -7.96
CA ASN A 294 -20.74 -28.90 -7.41
C ASN A 294 -22.13 -29.51 -7.16
N ASP A 295 -22.17 -30.73 -6.65
CA ASP A 295 -23.39 -31.49 -6.36
C ASP A 295 -23.55 -31.66 -4.85
N GLN A 296 -24.63 -31.07 -4.33
CA GLN A 296 -24.94 -30.99 -2.90
C GLN A 296 -25.03 -32.37 -2.23
N ARG A 297 -25.41 -33.43 -2.96
CA ARG A 297 -25.52 -34.79 -2.41
C ARG A 297 -24.21 -35.27 -1.78
N PHE A 298 -23.07 -34.87 -2.35
CA PHE A 298 -21.77 -35.25 -1.80
C PHE A 298 -21.45 -34.51 -0.49
N LEU A 299 -21.84 -33.23 -0.37
CA LEU A 299 -21.71 -32.49 0.88
C LEU A 299 -22.63 -33.06 1.97
N ASP A 300 -23.86 -33.43 1.61
CA ASP A 300 -24.80 -34.08 2.53
C ASP A 300 -24.23 -35.43 3.03
N SER A 301 -23.60 -36.21 2.16
CA SER A 301 -22.85 -37.41 2.54
C SER A 301 -21.70 -37.11 3.49
N CYS A 302 -20.97 -36.00 3.32
CA CYS A 302 -19.93 -35.58 4.26
C CYS A 302 -20.49 -35.24 5.64
N ILE A 303 -21.59 -34.48 5.70
CA ILE A 303 -22.25 -34.11 6.96
C ILE A 303 -22.70 -35.38 7.71
N LYS A 304 -23.33 -36.31 6.98
CA LYS A 304 -23.77 -37.59 7.54
C LYS A 304 -22.59 -38.44 8.06
N ALA A 305 -21.44 -38.40 7.37
CA ALA A 305 -20.20 -39.01 7.85
C ALA A 305 -19.72 -38.33 9.15
N GLY A 306 -19.80 -37.01 9.23
CA GLY A 306 -19.48 -36.24 10.43
C GLY A 306 -20.31 -36.65 11.65
N GLU A 307 -21.61 -36.91 11.47
CA GLU A 307 -22.49 -37.34 12.57
C GLU A 307 -22.13 -38.73 13.11
N VAL A 308 -21.85 -39.71 12.26
CA VAL A 308 -21.42 -41.04 12.75
C VAL A 308 -20.05 -40.96 13.45
N VAL A 309 -19.15 -40.11 12.95
CA VAL A 309 -17.85 -39.86 13.59
C VAL A 309 -18.03 -39.18 14.94
N TRP A 310 -18.97 -38.23 15.06
CA TRP A 310 -19.27 -37.61 16.34
C TRP A 310 -19.79 -38.62 17.36
N GLN A 311 -20.67 -39.54 16.95
CA GLN A 311 -21.23 -40.53 17.86
C GLN A 311 -20.26 -41.67 18.23
N LYS A 312 -19.46 -42.15 17.26
CA LYS A 312 -18.70 -43.41 17.37
C LYS A 312 -17.19 -43.25 17.12
N GLY A 313 -16.70 -42.03 16.92
CA GLY A 313 -15.32 -41.75 16.47
C GLY A 313 -14.27 -41.65 17.58
N LEU A 314 -14.64 -41.68 18.86
CA LEU A 314 -13.70 -41.77 19.98
C LEU A 314 -13.21 -43.21 20.13
N LEU A 315 -12.18 -43.59 19.38
CA LEU A 315 -11.76 -44.99 19.26
C LEU A 315 -10.95 -45.48 20.47
N ARG A 316 -11.18 -46.73 20.89
CA ARG A 316 -10.34 -47.43 21.87
C ARG A 316 -8.98 -47.85 21.31
N LYS A 317 -8.76 -47.67 20.00
CA LYS A 317 -7.59 -48.19 19.27
C LYS A 317 -6.33 -47.32 19.45
N GLY A 318 -6.48 -46.08 19.91
CA GLY A 318 -5.36 -45.18 20.22
C GLY A 318 -5.54 -43.77 19.64
N PRO A 319 -4.49 -42.93 19.76
CA PRO A 319 -4.56 -41.51 19.42
C PRO A 319 -4.23 -41.18 17.95
N GLY A 320 -3.69 -42.15 17.18
CA GLY A 320 -3.14 -41.91 15.84
C GLY A 320 -4.14 -41.46 14.78
N ILE A 321 -3.64 -41.24 13.56
CA ILE A 321 -4.43 -40.68 12.45
C ILE A 321 -4.99 -41.73 11.47
N CYS A 322 -4.41 -42.93 11.41
CA CYS A 322 -4.89 -44.00 10.51
C CYS A 322 -6.21 -44.60 10.99
N HIS A 323 -6.30 -44.83 12.30
CA HIS A 323 -7.42 -45.51 12.95
C HIS A 323 -7.49 -45.16 14.45
N GLY A 324 -7.28 -43.88 14.76
CA GLY A 324 -7.33 -43.34 16.12
C GLY A 324 -8.15 -42.05 16.18
N ILE A 325 -8.18 -41.45 17.37
CA ILE A 325 -9.02 -40.28 17.66
C ILE A 325 -8.61 -39.05 16.84
N ALA A 326 -7.31 -38.78 16.69
CA ALA A 326 -6.84 -37.62 15.92
C ALA A 326 -7.26 -37.69 14.44
N GLY A 327 -7.17 -38.88 13.84
CA GLY A 327 -7.60 -39.08 12.44
C GLY A 327 -9.08 -38.83 12.24
N ASN A 328 -9.89 -39.24 13.21
CA ASN A 328 -11.32 -38.95 13.20
C ASN A 328 -11.62 -37.47 13.48
N GLY A 329 -10.81 -36.80 14.29
CA GLY A 329 -10.91 -35.35 14.54
C GLY A 329 -10.71 -34.51 13.27
N TYR A 330 -9.85 -34.96 12.35
CA TYR A 330 -9.65 -34.29 11.06
C TYR A 330 -10.91 -34.23 10.18
N VAL A 331 -11.87 -35.13 10.36
CA VAL A 331 -13.16 -35.08 9.65
C VAL A 331 -13.91 -33.78 9.96
N PHE A 332 -13.82 -33.31 11.21
CA PHE A 332 -14.45 -32.06 11.61
C PHE A 332 -13.68 -30.84 11.12
N LEU A 333 -12.35 -30.90 11.06
CA LEU A 333 -11.57 -29.84 10.41
C LEU A 333 -11.89 -29.73 8.91
N LEU A 334 -12.07 -30.86 8.24
CA LEU A 334 -12.54 -30.90 6.85
C LEU A 334 -13.93 -30.25 6.70
N LEU A 335 -14.90 -30.64 7.55
CA LEU A 335 -16.25 -30.08 7.52
C LEU A 335 -16.27 -28.59 7.84
N TYR A 336 -15.51 -28.14 8.85
CA TYR A 336 -15.33 -26.72 9.16
C TYR A 336 -14.86 -25.93 7.94
N ARG A 337 -13.83 -26.41 7.24
CA ARG A 337 -13.31 -25.75 6.04
C ARG A 337 -14.29 -25.77 4.86
N LEU A 338 -15.18 -26.77 4.78
CA LEU A 338 -16.20 -26.87 3.74
C LEU A 338 -17.41 -25.96 3.99
N THR A 339 -17.84 -25.82 5.25
CA THR A 339 -19.12 -25.18 5.61
C THR A 339 -18.96 -23.82 6.30
N GLY A 340 -17.81 -23.56 6.92
CA GLY A 340 -17.59 -22.42 7.81
C GLY A 340 -18.35 -22.51 9.14
N ASP A 341 -18.86 -23.70 9.50
CA ASP A 341 -19.62 -23.89 10.75
C ASP A 341 -18.70 -24.21 11.93
N ASP A 342 -18.61 -23.26 12.87
CA ASP A 342 -17.80 -23.34 14.09
C ASP A 342 -18.13 -24.55 14.97
N ASN A 343 -19.32 -25.15 14.86
CA ASN A 343 -19.66 -26.37 15.59
C ASN A 343 -18.72 -27.52 15.23
N TYR A 344 -18.28 -27.63 13.98
CA TYR A 344 -17.31 -28.66 13.60
C TYR A 344 -15.93 -28.37 14.21
N LEU A 345 -15.51 -27.11 14.24
CA LEU A 345 -14.26 -26.74 14.92
C LEU A 345 -14.31 -27.08 16.41
N HIS A 346 -15.45 -26.81 17.07
CA HIS A 346 -15.70 -27.23 18.45
C HIS A 346 -15.56 -28.75 18.62
N ARG A 347 -16.21 -29.55 17.76
CA ARG A 347 -16.11 -31.02 17.80
C ARG A 347 -14.66 -31.52 17.62
N ALA A 348 -13.89 -30.90 16.73
CA ALA A 348 -12.47 -31.21 16.54
C ALA A 348 -11.65 -30.96 17.82
N LYS A 349 -11.88 -29.83 18.49
CA LYS A 349 -11.24 -29.50 19.76
C LYS A 349 -11.64 -30.46 20.89
N MET A 350 -12.88 -30.92 20.93
CA MET A 350 -13.33 -31.91 21.91
C MET A 350 -12.64 -33.27 21.72
N PHE A 351 -12.38 -33.66 20.47
CA PHE A 351 -11.59 -34.87 20.17
C PHE A 351 -10.14 -34.73 20.68
N ALA A 352 -9.53 -33.56 20.56
CA ALA A 352 -8.22 -33.28 21.16
C ALA A 352 -8.25 -33.33 22.70
N ASN A 353 -9.27 -32.73 23.32
CA ASN A 353 -9.43 -32.73 24.76
C ASN A 353 -9.62 -34.14 25.34
N PHE A 354 -10.44 -34.97 24.67
CA PHE A 354 -10.72 -36.34 25.11
C PHE A 354 -9.46 -37.21 25.21
N MET A 355 -8.46 -37.00 24.33
CA MET A 355 -7.19 -37.73 24.40
C MET A 355 -6.38 -37.44 25.67
N LYS A 356 -6.72 -36.39 26.43
CA LYS A 356 -6.13 -36.09 27.76
C LYS A 356 -6.94 -36.68 28.91
N SER A 357 -8.13 -37.22 28.66
CA SER A 357 -8.99 -37.77 29.71
C SER A 357 -8.37 -39.00 30.36
N GLU A 358 -8.60 -39.18 31.66
CA GLU A 358 -8.13 -40.35 32.41
C GLU A 358 -8.67 -41.66 31.82
N VAL A 359 -9.92 -41.62 31.32
CA VAL A 359 -10.57 -42.77 30.68
C VAL A 359 -9.82 -43.18 29.42
N PHE A 360 -9.44 -42.22 28.57
CA PHE A 360 -8.65 -42.54 27.38
C PHE A 360 -7.27 -43.08 27.75
N ILE A 361 -6.56 -42.44 28.69
CA ILE A 361 -5.22 -42.86 29.09
C ILE A 361 -5.22 -44.27 29.68
N ARG A 362 -6.24 -44.63 30.47
CA ARG A 362 -6.35 -45.94 31.13
C ARG A 362 -6.82 -47.05 30.19
N ASP A 363 -7.81 -46.77 29.34
CA ASP A 363 -8.59 -47.81 28.66
C ASP A 363 -8.34 -47.87 27.13
N SER A 364 -7.49 -46.98 26.58
CA SER A 364 -7.07 -47.04 25.18
C SER A 364 -5.97 -48.10 24.97
N ARG A 365 -5.90 -48.63 23.76
CA ARG A 365 -4.83 -49.55 23.35
C ARG A 365 -3.59 -48.76 22.99
N LEU A 366 -2.44 -49.29 23.38
CA LEU A 366 -1.15 -48.82 22.88
C LEU A 366 -1.01 -49.26 21.41
N PRO A 367 -0.73 -48.33 20.47
CA PRO A 367 -0.43 -48.68 19.09
C PRO A 367 0.83 -49.55 18.99
N ASP A 368 0.95 -50.33 17.91
CA ASP A 368 2.15 -51.16 17.68
C ASP A 368 3.41 -50.29 17.49
N ASN A 369 3.24 -49.12 16.88
CA ASN A 369 4.29 -48.10 16.71
C ASN A 369 3.86 -46.77 17.38
N PRO A 370 4.03 -46.62 18.70
CA PRO A 370 3.41 -45.53 19.47
C PRO A 370 3.87 -44.12 19.09
N GLU A 371 5.09 -43.95 18.57
CA GLU A 371 5.68 -42.66 18.20
C GLU A 371 5.50 -42.32 16.72
N SER A 372 4.93 -43.22 15.91
CA SER A 372 4.83 -43.05 14.47
C SER A 372 3.83 -41.99 14.00
N LEU A 373 3.92 -41.63 12.72
CA LEU A 373 3.01 -40.67 12.08
C LEU A 373 1.58 -41.21 12.00
N TYR A 374 1.36 -42.40 11.45
CA TYR A 374 -0.01 -42.87 11.17
C TYR A 374 -0.67 -43.62 12.32
N GLU A 375 0.08 -44.40 13.10
CA GLU A 375 -0.48 -45.18 14.23
C GLU A 375 -0.31 -44.46 15.57
N GLY A 376 0.77 -43.68 15.69
CA GLY A 376 1.25 -43.10 16.92
C GLY A 376 0.93 -41.62 17.13
N ILE A 377 1.61 -41.04 18.11
CA ILE A 377 1.41 -39.66 18.57
C ILE A 377 1.99 -38.61 17.62
N ALA A 378 2.87 -38.95 16.66
CA ALA A 378 3.38 -37.96 15.71
C ALA A 378 2.27 -37.44 14.77
N GLY A 379 1.32 -38.31 14.38
CA GLY A 379 0.11 -37.87 13.67
C GLY A 379 -0.81 -37.02 14.53
N THR A 380 -0.93 -37.37 15.81
CA THR A 380 -1.68 -36.56 16.79
C THR A 380 -1.07 -35.15 16.90
N VAL A 381 0.26 -35.02 16.90
CA VAL A 381 0.93 -33.71 16.89
C VAL A 381 0.59 -32.90 15.63
N CYS A 382 0.51 -33.53 14.45
CA CYS A 382 0.06 -32.84 13.23
C CYS A 382 -1.37 -32.32 13.37
N PHE A 383 -2.28 -33.14 13.91
CA PHE A 383 -3.67 -32.75 14.18
C PHE A 383 -3.78 -31.58 15.17
N LEU A 384 -3.01 -31.63 16.27
CA LEU A 384 -2.97 -30.53 17.25
C LEU A 384 -2.40 -29.25 16.65
N SER A 385 -1.39 -29.35 15.77
CA SER A 385 -0.86 -28.21 15.04
C SER A 385 -1.92 -27.59 14.13
N ASP A 386 -2.72 -28.41 13.45
CA ASP A 386 -3.80 -27.94 12.59
C ASP A 386 -4.96 -27.30 13.36
N LEU A 387 -5.22 -27.71 14.61
CA LEU A 387 -6.18 -27.03 15.48
C LEU A 387 -5.77 -25.59 15.84
N LEU A 388 -4.47 -25.26 15.81
CA LEU A 388 -3.98 -23.89 15.98
C LEU A 388 -4.29 -23.02 14.74
N THR A 389 -4.39 -23.65 13.55
CA THR A 389 -4.60 -22.97 12.26
C THR A 389 -5.65 -23.69 11.41
N PRO A 390 -6.92 -23.74 11.86
CA PRO A 390 -7.94 -24.60 11.27
C PRO A 390 -8.29 -24.25 9.81
N GLU A 391 -8.09 -22.99 9.40
CA GLU A 391 -8.35 -22.51 8.03
C GLU A 391 -7.51 -23.18 6.94
N ILE A 392 -6.34 -23.70 7.32
CA ILE A 392 -5.40 -24.36 6.41
C ILE A 392 -5.19 -25.84 6.75
N ALA A 393 -5.95 -26.36 7.72
CA ALA A 393 -5.81 -27.73 8.23
C ALA A 393 -6.01 -28.79 7.14
N GLU A 394 -5.14 -29.80 7.13
CA GLU A 394 -5.14 -30.82 6.08
C GLU A 394 -4.71 -32.17 6.64
N PHE A 395 -5.43 -33.23 6.28
CA PHE A 395 -4.98 -34.58 6.63
C PHE A 395 -3.69 -34.90 5.84
N PRO A 396 -2.63 -35.41 6.49
CA PRO A 396 -1.34 -35.66 5.83
C PRO A 396 -1.48 -36.40 4.50
N PHE A 397 -0.99 -35.76 3.42
CA PHE A 397 -0.99 -36.24 2.03
C PHE A 397 -2.37 -36.49 1.40
N GLN A 398 -3.46 -35.98 1.98
CA GLN A 398 -4.82 -36.13 1.45
C GLN A 398 -5.52 -34.78 1.28
N ASP A 399 -4.95 -33.93 0.43
CA ASP A 399 -5.51 -32.61 0.12
C ASP A 399 -6.85 -32.71 -0.61
N VAL A 400 -7.79 -31.86 -0.20
CA VAL A 400 -9.10 -31.67 -0.85
C VAL A 400 -9.19 -30.29 -1.52
N PHE A 401 -8.61 -29.26 -0.92
CA PHE A 401 -8.90 -27.85 -1.25
C PHE A 401 -7.94 -27.25 -2.27
N SER A 402 -6.73 -27.80 -2.43
CA SER A 402 -5.83 -27.26 -3.45
C SER A 402 -6.40 -27.44 -4.86
N ASN A 403 -6.58 -26.30 -5.52
CA ASN A 403 -6.84 -26.24 -6.94
C ASN A 403 -5.51 -25.93 -7.63
N PHE A 404 -4.87 -26.94 -8.21
CA PHE A 404 -3.63 -26.76 -8.97
C PHE A 404 -3.89 -26.17 -10.38
N ASN A 405 -4.94 -25.37 -10.54
CA ASN A 405 -5.16 -24.50 -11.69
C ASN A 405 -4.17 -23.34 -11.59
N HIS A 406 -2.93 -23.60 -11.99
CA HIS A 406 -1.85 -22.62 -11.97
C HIS A 406 -2.23 -21.38 -12.78
N THR A 407 -2.42 -20.26 -12.09
CA THR A 407 -2.17 -18.94 -12.68
C THR A 407 -0.71 -18.64 -12.40
N GLU A 408 0.16 -18.90 -13.37
CA GLU A 408 1.58 -18.59 -13.23
C GLU A 408 1.77 -17.07 -13.29
N VAL A 409 2.29 -16.49 -12.21
CA VAL A 409 2.53 -15.04 -12.11
C VAL A 409 4.02 -14.78 -12.32
N GLN A 410 4.34 -14.15 -13.44
CA GLN A 410 5.71 -13.72 -13.75
C GLN A 410 5.89 -12.23 -13.44
N ARG A 411 6.90 -11.89 -12.63
CA ARG A 411 7.27 -10.49 -12.40
C ARG A 411 8.16 -9.99 -13.52
N THR A 412 7.88 -8.78 -14.02
CA THR A 412 8.70 -8.10 -15.03
C THR A 412 9.31 -6.81 -14.46
N ASN A 413 10.45 -6.39 -15.03
CA ASN A 413 11.20 -5.22 -14.56
C ASN A 413 10.76 -3.89 -15.23
N SER A 414 9.85 -3.94 -16.21
CA SER A 414 9.36 -2.76 -16.94
C SER A 414 7.92 -2.97 -17.47
N TRP A 415 7.25 -1.89 -17.83
CA TRP A 415 5.93 -1.91 -18.48
C TRP A 415 5.99 -2.10 -20.01
N GLY A 416 7.18 -2.31 -20.57
CA GLY A 416 7.38 -2.52 -22.00
C GLY A 416 7.69 -1.28 -22.82
N TYR A 417 8.99 -1.04 -22.98
CA TYR A 417 9.59 -0.02 -23.83
C TYR A 417 10.15 -0.68 -25.09
N SER A 418 10.05 0.04 -26.21
CA SER A 418 10.44 -0.48 -27.51
C SER A 418 11.95 -0.34 -27.72
N HIS A 419 12.60 -1.45 -28.07
CA HIS A 419 13.99 -1.55 -28.50
C HIS A 419 14.00 -2.22 -29.88
N ASN A 420 14.33 -1.46 -30.93
CA ASN A 420 14.42 -1.97 -32.31
C ASN A 420 13.21 -2.80 -32.78
N GLY A 421 11.99 -2.40 -32.43
CA GLY A 421 10.74 -3.07 -32.85
C GLY A 421 10.24 -4.19 -31.92
N SER A 422 11.02 -4.62 -30.93
CA SER A 422 10.57 -5.52 -29.85
C SER A 422 10.32 -4.76 -28.56
N PHE A 423 9.39 -5.23 -27.74
CA PHE A 423 9.15 -4.67 -26.41
C PHE A 423 9.83 -5.49 -25.31
N ASP A 424 10.31 -4.82 -24.26
CA ASP A 424 10.76 -5.45 -23.03
C ASP A 424 9.61 -5.64 -22.01
N GLY A 425 9.92 -6.17 -20.83
CA GLY A 425 9.01 -6.24 -19.68
C GLY A 425 7.63 -6.82 -19.98
N LEU A 426 6.59 -6.23 -19.38
CA LEU A 426 5.21 -6.72 -19.46
C LEU A 426 4.69 -6.82 -20.90
N VAL A 427 4.81 -5.76 -21.70
CA VAL A 427 4.33 -5.79 -23.10
C VAL A 427 5.15 -6.79 -23.93
N GLY A 428 6.44 -6.93 -23.66
CA GLY A 428 7.29 -7.93 -24.30
C GLY A 428 6.87 -9.37 -23.98
N ALA A 429 6.55 -9.65 -22.71
CA ALA A 429 6.04 -10.97 -22.30
C ALA A 429 4.71 -11.30 -22.98
N LEU A 430 3.80 -10.33 -23.09
CA LEU A 430 2.55 -10.49 -23.84
C LEU A 430 2.79 -10.64 -25.35
N GLN A 431 3.73 -9.89 -25.92
CA GLN A 431 4.11 -10.00 -27.33
C GLN A 431 4.67 -11.40 -27.67
N ARG A 432 5.47 -11.98 -26.77
CA ARG A 432 6.04 -13.33 -26.89
C ARG A 432 5.10 -14.45 -26.43
N ARG A 433 3.89 -14.11 -25.95
CA ARG A 433 2.90 -15.06 -25.40
C ARG A 433 3.43 -15.88 -24.21
N GLU A 434 4.32 -15.30 -23.42
CA GLU A 434 4.79 -15.88 -22.15
C GLU A 434 3.76 -15.71 -21.02
N ALA A 435 2.86 -14.72 -21.17
CA ALA A 435 1.74 -14.48 -20.29
C ALA A 435 0.48 -14.14 -21.11
N GLU A 436 -0.70 -14.39 -20.56
CA GLU A 436 -1.99 -14.17 -21.24
C GLU A 436 -2.58 -12.77 -21.00
N PHE A 437 -2.40 -12.23 -19.79
CA PHE A 437 -2.82 -10.87 -19.43
C PHE A 437 -1.91 -10.27 -18.36
N GLY A 438 -1.86 -8.94 -18.32
CA GLY A 438 -1.05 -8.19 -17.36
C GLY A 438 -1.84 -7.80 -16.11
N CYS A 439 -1.29 -8.13 -14.94
CA CYS A 439 -1.84 -7.69 -13.65
C CYS A 439 -1.54 -6.21 -13.32
N SER A 440 -0.48 -5.66 -13.92
CA SER A 440 -0.11 -4.24 -13.74
C SER A 440 -0.72 -3.39 -14.86
N PRO A 441 -1.41 -2.27 -14.54
CA PRO A 441 -2.00 -1.43 -15.56
C PRO A 441 -0.90 -0.66 -16.29
N VAL A 442 -1.10 -0.43 -17.60
CA VAL A 442 -0.15 0.27 -18.47
C VAL A 442 -0.77 1.53 -19.04
N LEU A 443 0.06 2.53 -19.32
CA LEU A 443 -0.35 3.72 -20.07
C LEU A 443 -0.73 3.33 -21.51
N PHE A 444 -1.81 3.94 -22.01
CA PHE A 444 -2.24 3.82 -23.41
C PHE A 444 -1.22 4.49 -24.33
N LYS A 445 -0.58 3.70 -25.20
CA LYS A 445 0.34 4.17 -26.23
C LYS A 445 0.03 3.47 -27.55
N ILE A 446 0.05 4.24 -28.64
CA ILE A 446 -0.30 3.75 -29.98
C ILE A 446 0.63 2.62 -30.41
N ASN A 447 1.94 2.76 -30.21
CA ASN A 447 2.92 1.74 -30.57
C ASN A 447 2.74 0.40 -29.82
N ARG A 448 2.11 0.40 -28.63
CA ARG A 448 1.81 -0.84 -27.89
C ARG A 448 0.51 -1.48 -28.37
N ALA A 449 -0.46 -0.68 -28.83
CA ALA A 449 -1.73 -1.19 -29.35
C ALA A 449 -1.56 -2.08 -30.59
N GLU A 450 -0.40 -2.02 -31.25
CA GLU A 450 -0.04 -2.91 -32.36
C GLU A 450 0.29 -4.35 -31.90
N VAL A 451 0.71 -4.54 -30.64
CA VAL A 451 1.18 -5.84 -30.13
C VAL A 451 0.33 -6.40 -28.98
N VAL A 452 -0.42 -5.56 -28.28
CA VAL A 452 -1.29 -5.97 -27.16
C VAL A 452 -2.67 -5.33 -27.29
N ASP A 453 -3.68 -6.00 -26.74
CA ASP A 453 -5.02 -5.44 -26.64
C ASP A 453 -5.19 -4.73 -25.29
N TYR A 454 -5.53 -3.44 -25.37
CA TYR A 454 -6.04 -2.72 -24.21
C TYR A 454 -7.49 -3.16 -23.95
N VAL A 455 -7.78 -3.45 -22.68
CA VAL A 455 -9.08 -3.96 -22.27
C VAL A 455 -10.01 -2.81 -21.90
N VAL A 456 -9.83 -2.24 -20.70
CA VAL A 456 -10.61 -1.09 -20.19
C VAL A 456 -9.72 -0.18 -19.34
N PRO A 457 -10.02 1.13 -19.26
CA PRO A 457 -9.35 2.03 -18.34
C PRO A 457 -9.72 1.69 -16.88
N THR A 458 -8.73 1.43 -16.04
CA THR A 458 -8.93 1.01 -14.65
C THR A 458 -8.67 2.16 -13.66
N TRP A 459 -7.63 2.94 -13.91
CA TRP A 459 -7.18 4.01 -13.00
C TRP A 459 -6.81 5.28 -13.75
N LYS A 460 -6.84 6.42 -13.06
CA LYS A 460 -6.39 7.71 -13.58
C LYS A 460 -5.21 8.16 -12.74
N THR A 461 -4.02 8.19 -13.32
CA THR A 461 -2.82 8.65 -12.63
C THR A 461 -2.66 10.17 -12.81
N LYS A 462 -2.24 10.86 -11.73
CA LYS A 462 -1.98 12.30 -11.71
C LYS A 462 -0.60 12.54 -11.09
N HIS A 463 0.30 13.12 -11.89
CA HIS A 463 1.63 13.56 -11.47
C HIS A 463 1.76 15.07 -11.61
N THR A 464 2.32 15.73 -10.61
CA THR A 464 2.45 17.20 -10.60
C THR A 464 3.73 17.63 -9.93
N PHE A 465 4.28 18.78 -10.33
CA PHE A 465 5.29 19.47 -9.54
C PHE A 465 4.64 20.05 -8.28
N LEU A 466 5.13 19.63 -7.12
CA LEU A 466 4.79 20.17 -5.82
C LEU A 466 5.96 20.99 -5.29
N PHE A 467 5.68 22.16 -4.75
CA PHE A 467 6.68 23.05 -4.15
C PHE A 467 6.04 23.95 -3.11
N ARG A 468 6.81 24.38 -2.11
CA ARG A 468 6.39 25.48 -1.23
C ARG A 468 6.56 26.80 -1.98
N GLN A 469 5.49 27.56 -2.05
CA GLN A 469 5.49 28.86 -2.71
C GLN A 469 6.48 29.80 -1.98
N PRO A 470 7.46 30.39 -2.69
CA PRO A 470 8.39 31.33 -2.08
C PRO A 470 7.65 32.59 -1.60
N LYS A 471 7.98 33.03 -0.39
CA LYS A 471 7.41 34.26 0.18
C LYS A 471 7.90 35.46 -0.62
N TYR A 472 6.99 36.20 -1.25
CA TYR A 472 7.31 37.43 -1.96
C TYR A 472 7.89 38.47 -0.97
N GLN A 473 9.20 38.67 -0.98
CA GLN A 473 9.83 39.77 -0.25
C GLN A 473 9.53 41.07 -1.01
N ALA A 474 8.41 41.71 -0.66
CA ALA A 474 8.21 43.10 -1.03
C ALA A 474 9.43 43.88 -0.52
N SER A 475 10.07 44.65 -1.38
CA SER A 475 11.22 45.44 -0.96
C SER A 475 10.80 46.37 0.17
N ASN A 476 11.68 46.54 1.17
CA ASN A 476 11.36 47.27 2.40
C ASN A 476 10.85 48.71 2.16
N TYR A 477 11.20 49.32 1.01
CA TYR A 477 10.77 50.67 0.63
C TYR A 477 9.35 50.74 0.03
N SER A 478 8.85 49.64 -0.53
CA SER A 478 7.57 49.62 -1.25
C SER A 478 6.35 49.54 -0.33
N VAL A 479 6.51 49.12 0.93
CA VAL A 479 5.39 48.89 1.85
C VAL A 479 4.58 50.16 2.13
N TYR A 480 5.25 51.30 2.31
CA TYR A 480 4.60 52.58 2.63
C TYR A 480 4.18 53.40 1.41
N THR A 481 4.69 53.09 0.22
CA THR A 481 4.37 53.83 -1.01
C THR A 481 3.31 53.13 -1.87
N ARG A 482 3.19 51.80 -1.75
CA ARG A 482 2.21 50.94 -2.45
C ARG A 482 0.72 51.22 -2.18
N PRO A 483 0.28 51.70 -1.00
CA PRO A 483 -1.15 51.87 -0.71
C PRO A 483 -1.87 52.88 -1.62
N LEU A 484 -1.13 53.80 -2.23
CA LEU A 484 -1.64 54.82 -3.15
C LEU A 484 -0.83 54.76 -4.45
N ASP A 485 -1.53 54.86 -5.58
CA ASP A 485 -0.88 54.97 -6.88
C ASP A 485 -0.01 56.23 -6.97
N GLY A 486 1.09 56.19 -7.74
CA GLY A 486 1.94 57.35 -8.00
C GLY A 486 1.18 58.56 -8.54
N VAL A 487 0.08 58.35 -9.28
CA VAL A 487 -0.82 59.43 -9.71
C VAL A 487 -1.48 60.10 -8.50
N VAL A 488 -1.98 59.34 -7.54
CA VAL A 488 -2.65 59.86 -6.34
C VAL A 488 -1.68 60.65 -5.47
N TRP A 489 -0.44 60.18 -5.31
CA TRP A 489 0.61 60.91 -4.62
C TRP A 489 0.88 62.29 -5.24
N ARG A 490 0.98 62.36 -6.57
CA ARG A 490 1.19 63.63 -7.29
C ARG A 490 -0.02 64.57 -7.16
N CYS A 491 -1.23 64.04 -7.26
CA CYS A 491 -2.45 64.83 -7.07
C CYS A 491 -2.56 65.39 -5.66
N MET A 492 -2.24 64.60 -4.63
CA MET A 492 -2.22 65.05 -3.24
C MET A 492 -1.24 66.21 -3.03
N LEU A 493 0.00 66.09 -3.52
CA LEU A 493 0.97 67.17 -3.46
C LEU A 493 0.47 68.42 -4.20
N GLY A 494 -0.12 68.25 -5.39
CA GLY A 494 -0.70 69.36 -6.16
C GLY A 494 -1.79 70.12 -5.41
N VAL A 495 -2.75 69.40 -4.81
CA VAL A 495 -3.84 70.00 -4.02
C VAL A 495 -3.28 70.75 -2.80
N LEU A 496 -2.32 70.16 -2.08
CA LEU A 496 -1.71 70.80 -0.90
C LEU A 496 -0.89 72.05 -1.27
N LEU A 497 -0.16 72.02 -2.39
CA LEU A 497 0.57 73.18 -2.91
C LEU A 497 -0.40 74.31 -3.29
N ILE A 498 -1.47 74.01 -4.04
CA ILE A 498 -2.48 75.00 -4.44
C ILE A 498 -3.18 75.59 -3.21
N ALA A 499 -3.56 74.74 -2.25
CA ALA A 499 -4.21 75.19 -1.02
C ALA A 499 -3.28 76.03 -0.13
N GLY A 500 -1.98 75.70 -0.09
CA GLY A 500 -0.96 76.49 0.60
C GLY A 500 -0.72 77.87 -0.06
N LEU A 501 -0.65 77.92 -1.39
CA LEU A 501 -0.46 79.16 -2.15
C LEU A 501 -1.69 80.08 -2.07
N THR A 502 -2.89 79.53 -2.17
CA THR A 502 -4.14 80.29 -1.99
C THR A 502 -4.26 80.84 -0.58
N LEU A 503 -3.91 80.05 0.44
CA LEU A 503 -3.84 80.53 1.81
C LEU A 503 -2.78 81.63 2.00
N ASN A 504 -1.63 81.53 1.34
CA ASN A 504 -0.61 82.59 1.35
C ASN A 504 -1.13 83.90 0.77
N LEU A 505 -1.82 83.82 -0.37
CA LEU A 505 -2.41 84.97 -1.03
C LEU A 505 -3.46 85.66 -0.14
N ILE A 506 -4.39 84.89 0.44
CA ILE A 506 -5.42 85.43 1.34
C ILE A 506 -4.81 86.15 2.54
N LEU A 507 -3.74 85.59 3.11
CA LEU A 507 -3.07 86.17 4.27
C LEU A 507 -2.26 87.41 3.92
N LYS A 508 -1.61 87.45 2.75
CA LYS A 508 -0.92 88.64 2.26
C LYS A 508 -1.92 89.77 1.97
N VAL A 509 -3.01 89.47 1.28
CA VAL A 509 -4.06 90.46 0.96
C VAL A 509 -4.68 91.02 2.24
N LYS A 510 -4.97 90.17 3.22
CA LYS A 510 -5.49 90.61 4.52
C LYS A 510 -4.49 91.46 5.31
N LYS A 511 -3.20 91.12 5.27
CA LYS A 511 -2.13 91.93 5.88
C LYS A 511 -2.00 93.32 5.25
N THR A 512 -2.26 93.47 3.96
CA THR A 512 -2.32 94.79 3.31
C THR A 512 -3.54 95.63 3.72
N ASN A 513 -4.64 95.00 4.12
CA ASN A 513 -5.88 95.69 4.50
C ASN A 513 -5.97 96.00 6.01
N ASP A 514 -5.45 95.14 6.88
CA ASP A 514 -5.41 95.38 8.33
C ASP A 514 -4.02 95.94 8.74
N PHE A 515 -3.92 97.26 8.89
CA PHE A 515 -2.65 97.97 9.20
C PHE A 515 -2.10 97.69 10.62
N PHE A 516 -2.87 97.00 11.48
CA PHE A 516 -2.52 96.67 12.86
C PHE A 516 -2.81 95.19 13.18
N ASP A 517 -1.91 94.28 12.77
CA ASP A 517 -1.50 93.13 13.60
C ASP A 517 -0.22 92.49 13.03
N GLY A 518 0.86 92.58 13.80
CA GLY A 518 2.18 92.03 13.46
C GLY A 518 2.28 90.53 13.73
N ARG A 519 1.41 89.71 13.12
CA ARG A 519 1.47 88.24 13.25
C ARG A 519 1.92 87.55 11.96
N ASP A 520 2.70 86.49 12.15
CA ASP A 520 3.52 85.82 11.13
C ASP A 520 2.72 85.32 9.92
N SER A 521 2.86 86.02 8.79
CA SER A 521 2.38 85.59 7.46
C SER A 521 3.50 84.94 6.65
N SER A 522 4.49 84.35 7.32
CA SER A 522 5.68 83.80 6.67
C SER A 522 5.30 82.58 5.81
N LEU A 523 5.98 82.44 4.67
CA LEU A 523 5.85 81.24 3.83
C LEU A 523 6.15 79.97 4.62
N SER A 524 7.12 80.03 5.54
CA SER A 524 7.47 78.90 6.42
C SER A 524 6.31 78.49 7.34
N LEU A 525 5.60 79.42 7.96
CA LEU A 525 4.46 79.09 8.83
C LEU A 525 3.30 78.46 8.04
N ILE A 526 3.07 78.90 6.80
CA ILE A 526 2.03 78.33 5.94
C ILE A 526 2.40 76.91 5.51
N TRP A 527 3.66 76.67 5.15
CA TRP A 527 4.14 75.32 4.87
C TRP A 527 4.06 74.42 6.10
N LEU A 528 4.41 74.92 7.29
CA LEU A 528 4.24 74.19 8.55
C LEU A 528 2.78 73.86 8.84
N LEU A 529 1.82 74.74 8.52
CA LEU A 529 0.39 74.49 8.66
C LEU A 529 -0.11 73.40 7.69
N VAL A 530 0.35 73.43 6.44
CA VAL A 530 0.01 72.39 5.46
C VAL A 530 0.58 71.04 5.89
N CYS A 531 1.85 71.01 6.32
CA CYS A 531 2.47 69.82 6.87
C CYS A 531 1.76 69.33 8.14
N SER A 532 1.35 70.23 9.04
CA SER A 532 0.63 69.85 10.26
C SER A 532 -0.74 69.24 9.93
N ALA A 533 -1.45 69.75 8.93
CA ALA A 533 -2.72 69.18 8.48
C ALA A 533 -2.55 67.77 7.90
N VAL A 534 -1.50 67.52 7.10
CA VAL A 534 -1.16 66.18 6.61
C VAL A 534 -0.82 65.23 7.75
N CYS A 535 -0.05 65.72 8.74
CA CYS A 535 0.33 64.97 9.93
C CYS A 535 -0.78 64.86 11.00
N GLN A 536 -1.99 65.36 10.72
CA GLN A 536 -3.13 65.38 11.66
C GLN A 536 -2.81 66.11 12.99
N GLN A 537 -1.90 67.09 12.96
CA GLN A 537 -1.52 67.91 14.11
C GLN A 537 -2.10 69.31 13.98
N GLY A 538 -2.69 69.80 15.07
CA GLY A 538 -3.18 71.17 15.17
C GLY A 538 -2.03 72.16 15.34
N MET A 539 -2.15 73.35 14.75
CA MET A 539 -1.26 74.47 15.01
C MET A 539 -2.08 75.67 15.48
N PRO A 540 -1.69 76.36 16.57
CA PRO A 540 -2.42 77.53 17.05
C PRO A 540 -2.21 78.68 16.08
N VAL A 541 -3.17 78.87 15.17
CA VAL A 541 -3.13 79.92 14.17
C VAL A 541 -4.33 80.82 14.33
N ASN A 542 -4.11 81.97 14.95
CA ASN A 542 -5.17 82.93 15.25
C ASN A 542 -5.52 83.73 13.99
N LYS A 543 -6.57 83.34 13.27
CA LYS A 543 -6.98 83.97 12.01
C LYS A 543 -8.46 84.36 12.05
N ASN A 544 -8.71 85.66 12.14
CA ASN A 544 -10.05 86.28 12.17
C ASN A 544 -10.71 86.38 10.77
N ALA A 545 -10.21 85.66 9.76
CA ALA A 545 -10.77 85.69 8.40
C ALA A 545 -11.59 84.43 8.11
N VAL A 546 -12.88 84.60 7.78
CA VAL A 546 -13.76 83.48 7.41
C VAL A 546 -13.21 82.72 6.19
N SER A 547 -12.72 83.42 5.17
CA SER A 547 -12.11 82.83 3.98
C SER A 547 -10.90 81.94 4.28
N ALA A 548 -10.01 82.36 5.19
CA ALA A 548 -8.87 81.54 5.62
C ALA A 548 -9.32 80.32 6.43
N ARG A 549 -10.37 80.45 7.26
CA ARG A 549 -10.92 79.33 8.03
C ARG A 549 -11.54 78.25 7.14
N ILE A 550 -12.23 78.66 6.06
CA ILE A 550 -12.79 77.73 5.07
C ILE A 550 -11.67 76.93 4.39
N ILE A 551 -10.60 77.59 3.91
CA ILE A 551 -9.48 76.87 3.29
C ILE A 551 -8.78 75.93 4.28
N ILE A 552 -8.54 76.38 5.51
CA ILE A 552 -7.97 75.53 6.55
C ILE A 552 -8.87 74.30 6.79
N PHE A 553 -10.17 74.50 6.96
CA PHE A 553 -11.12 73.40 7.12
C PHE A 553 -11.07 72.40 5.95
N VAL A 554 -11.05 72.89 4.71
CA VAL A 554 -10.94 72.04 3.51
C VAL A 554 -9.63 71.26 3.48
N ILE A 555 -8.49 71.90 3.81
CA ILE A 555 -7.18 71.23 3.88
C ILE A 555 -7.20 70.12 4.95
N PHE A 556 -7.76 70.38 6.13
CA PHE A 556 -7.85 69.40 7.21
C PHE A 556 -8.79 68.25 6.85
N MET A 557 -9.97 68.52 6.27
CA MET A 557 -10.90 67.49 5.80
C MET A 557 -10.29 66.61 4.70
N PHE A 558 -9.63 67.22 3.71
CA PHE A 558 -8.93 66.49 2.65
C PHE A 558 -7.81 65.62 3.23
N SER A 559 -6.98 66.18 4.11
CA SER A 559 -5.87 65.46 4.74
C SER A 559 -6.39 64.31 5.61
N MET A 560 -7.46 64.51 6.38
CA MET A 560 -8.10 63.48 7.19
C MET A 560 -8.61 62.33 6.32
N MET A 561 -9.31 62.63 5.21
CA MET A 561 -9.82 61.61 4.30
C MET A 561 -8.69 60.76 3.72
N ILE A 562 -7.64 61.40 3.19
CA ILE A 562 -6.47 60.69 2.65
C ILE A 562 -5.77 59.86 3.73
N TYR A 563 -5.61 60.40 4.94
CA TYR A 563 -5.01 59.70 6.07
C TYR A 563 -5.78 58.42 6.44
N GLN A 564 -7.11 58.48 6.48
CA GLN A 564 -7.94 57.30 6.78
C GLN A 564 -7.84 56.22 5.69
N PHE A 565 -7.90 56.61 4.41
CA PHE A 565 -7.72 55.66 3.30
C PHE A 565 -6.33 55.04 3.27
N TYR A 566 -5.30 55.84 3.52
CA TYR A 566 -3.92 55.37 3.60
C TYR A 566 -3.75 54.34 4.73
N ASN A 567 -4.22 54.63 5.93
CA ASN A 567 -4.13 53.71 7.07
C ASN A 567 -4.89 52.40 6.83
N ALA A 568 -6.11 52.46 6.26
CA ALA A 568 -6.90 51.28 5.95
C ALA A 568 -6.18 50.37 4.94
N ASN A 569 -5.58 50.95 3.89
CA ASN A 569 -4.88 50.20 2.85
C ASN A 569 -3.51 49.68 3.30
N VAL A 570 -2.75 50.43 4.11
CA VAL A 570 -1.50 49.94 4.72
C VAL A 570 -1.79 48.72 5.59
N LEU A 571 -2.79 48.84 6.48
CA LEU A 571 -3.18 47.75 7.36
C LEU A 571 -3.65 46.53 6.57
N SER A 572 -4.53 46.73 5.59
CA SER A 572 -4.98 45.65 4.70
C SER A 572 -3.82 45.01 3.93
N SER A 573 -2.88 45.80 3.39
CA SER A 573 -1.73 45.27 2.64
C SER A 573 -0.72 44.53 3.52
N LEU A 574 -0.58 44.89 4.80
CA LEU A 574 0.28 44.17 5.76
C LEU A 574 -0.38 42.87 6.25
N LEU A 575 -1.71 42.83 6.26
CA LEU A 575 -2.50 41.68 6.72
C LEU A 575 -2.95 40.75 5.57
N ASN A 576 -2.79 41.12 4.30
CA ASN A 576 -3.25 40.28 3.20
C ASN A 576 -2.28 39.11 2.98
N GLU A 577 -2.82 37.90 2.80
CA GLU A 577 -2.01 36.73 2.43
C GLU A 577 -1.32 36.97 1.06
N GLN A 578 -0.07 36.53 0.95
CA GLN A 578 0.82 36.79 -0.19
C GLN A 578 0.27 36.28 -1.54
N TYR A 579 0.61 37.00 -2.63
CA TYR A 579 0.30 36.57 -4.00
C TYR A 579 1.26 35.46 -4.46
N TYR A 580 0.71 34.31 -4.84
CA TYR A 580 1.44 33.22 -5.50
C TYR A 580 1.72 33.55 -6.97
N TYR A 581 2.99 33.61 -7.37
CA TYR A 581 3.41 33.97 -8.73
C TYR A 581 3.81 32.79 -9.63
N ILE A 582 4.09 31.60 -9.07
CA ILE A 582 4.41 30.41 -9.87
C ILE A 582 3.12 29.62 -10.10
N ARG A 583 2.57 29.69 -11.32
CA ARG A 583 1.30 29.02 -11.71
C ARG A 583 1.43 28.13 -12.93
N SER A 584 2.44 28.37 -13.76
CA SER A 584 2.72 27.62 -14.98
C SER A 584 4.11 26.98 -14.97
N LEU A 585 4.34 26.05 -15.88
CA LEU A 585 5.64 25.44 -16.08
C LEU A 585 6.70 26.48 -16.49
N LYS A 586 6.29 27.50 -17.25
CA LYS A 586 7.15 28.62 -17.65
C LYS A 586 7.58 29.46 -16.44
N ASP A 587 6.67 29.73 -15.51
CA ASP A 587 6.99 30.45 -14.27
C ASP A 587 7.95 29.62 -13.41
N LEU A 588 7.74 28.30 -13.35
CA LEU A 588 8.63 27.39 -12.62
C LEU A 588 10.04 27.37 -13.24
N LEU A 589 10.14 27.36 -14.56
CA LEU A 589 11.41 27.46 -15.29
C LEU A 589 12.14 28.77 -14.96
N GLN A 590 11.42 29.90 -14.95
CA GLN A 590 11.98 31.23 -14.67
C GLN A 590 12.25 31.51 -13.19
N SER A 591 11.65 30.74 -12.28
CA SER A 591 11.84 30.90 -10.83
C SER A 591 13.23 30.48 -10.35
N ASP A 592 13.59 30.88 -9.13
CA ASP A 592 14.83 30.44 -8.47
C ASP A 592 14.73 29.03 -7.85
N LEU A 593 13.58 28.35 -7.95
CA LEU A 593 13.40 27.01 -7.39
C LEU A 593 14.25 25.99 -8.15
N LYS A 594 14.94 25.12 -7.41
CA LYS A 594 15.52 23.89 -7.98
C LYS A 594 14.39 22.89 -8.29
N ALA A 595 14.60 21.99 -9.25
CA ALA A 595 13.58 21.00 -9.60
C ALA A 595 14.14 19.58 -9.67
N GLY A 596 13.29 18.59 -9.38
CA GLY A 596 13.58 17.17 -9.50
C GLY A 596 12.33 16.37 -9.85
N VAL A 597 12.54 15.09 -10.16
CA VAL A 597 11.48 14.18 -10.63
C VAL A 597 11.58 12.85 -9.91
N GLU A 598 10.44 12.21 -9.67
CA GLU A 598 10.38 10.85 -9.13
C GLU A 598 11.09 9.85 -10.05
N ASP A 599 11.93 8.98 -9.49
CA ASP A 599 12.73 8.00 -10.23
C ASP A 599 11.89 6.83 -10.78
N MET A 600 11.06 7.14 -11.78
CA MET A 600 10.20 6.20 -12.47
C MET A 600 10.52 6.11 -13.95
N LEU A 601 10.44 4.90 -14.52
CA LEU A 601 10.77 4.64 -15.92
C LEU A 601 9.91 5.47 -16.90
N PHE A 602 8.63 5.69 -16.59
CA PHE A 602 7.74 6.46 -17.47
C PHE A 602 8.09 7.95 -17.50
N ASN A 603 8.61 8.51 -16.41
CA ASN A 603 9.12 9.89 -16.38
C ASN A 603 10.34 10.03 -17.28
N LYS A 604 11.29 9.09 -17.18
CA LYS A 604 12.48 9.06 -18.04
C LYS A 604 12.11 8.93 -19.53
N ASP A 605 11.14 8.08 -19.87
CA ASP A 605 10.65 7.94 -21.24
C ASP A 605 9.92 9.19 -21.73
N TYR A 606 9.15 9.87 -20.87
CA TYR A 606 8.48 11.13 -21.20
C TYR A 606 9.49 12.21 -21.60
N PHE A 607 10.53 12.46 -20.80
CA PHE A 607 11.55 13.47 -21.13
C PHE A 607 12.36 13.12 -22.38
N LYS A 608 12.53 11.84 -22.70
CA LYS A 608 13.20 11.40 -23.95
C LYS A 608 12.36 11.66 -25.20
N ARG A 609 11.02 11.66 -25.09
CA ARG A 609 10.11 11.69 -26.24
C ARG A 609 9.34 13.00 -26.39
N THR A 610 9.26 13.82 -25.35
CA THR A 610 8.51 15.07 -25.38
C THR A 610 9.06 16.05 -26.41
N THR A 611 8.16 16.71 -27.13
CA THR A 611 8.48 17.77 -28.09
C THR A 611 8.20 19.17 -27.54
N ASP A 612 7.65 19.26 -26.32
CA ASP A 612 7.34 20.54 -25.70
C ASP A 612 8.62 21.30 -25.32
N ARG A 613 8.78 22.50 -25.89
CA ARG A 613 10.00 23.31 -25.71
C ARG A 613 10.21 23.70 -24.25
N VAL A 614 9.14 24.11 -23.55
CA VAL A 614 9.24 24.55 -22.15
C VAL A 614 9.67 23.39 -21.25
N THR A 615 9.12 22.20 -21.48
CA THR A 615 9.52 20.97 -20.78
C THR A 615 10.98 20.60 -21.04
N LEU A 616 11.43 20.66 -22.30
CA LEU A 616 12.82 20.35 -22.66
C LEU A 616 13.80 21.35 -22.02
N ASP A 617 13.46 22.63 -22.03
CA ASP A 617 14.26 23.68 -21.40
C ASP A 617 14.30 23.48 -19.88
N LEU A 618 13.18 23.13 -19.24
CA LEU A 618 13.14 22.78 -17.81
C LEU A 618 13.98 21.55 -17.49
N TYR A 619 13.91 20.52 -18.33
CA TYR A 619 14.68 19.30 -18.16
C TYR A 619 16.18 19.59 -18.16
N LYS A 620 16.67 20.34 -19.16
CA LYS A 620 18.09 20.71 -19.28
C LYS A 620 18.54 21.71 -18.23
N ALA A 621 17.69 22.68 -17.87
CA ALA A 621 18.06 23.73 -16.94
C ALA A 621 18.03 23.30 -15.47
N LYS A 622 17.12 22.38 -15.09
CA LYS A 622 16.84 22.09 -13.67
C LYS A 622 16.88 20.62 -13.27
N ILE A 623 16.60 19.68 -14.17
CA ILE A 623 16.43 18.24 -13.81
C ILE A 623 17.69 17.44 -14.13
N ALA A 624 18.15 17.46 -15.38
CA ALA A 624 19.33 16.76 -15.88
C ALA A 624 20.31 17.80 -16.42
N THR A 625 21.10 18.36 -15.51
CA THR A 625 22.19 19.29 -15.81
C THR A 625 23.49 18.51 -15.95
N ASP A 626 24.52 19.08 -16.57
CA ASP A 626 25.83 18.42 -16.76
C ASP A 626 26.45 17.91 -15.46
N LYS A 627 26.07 18.50 -14.31
CA LYS A 627 26.59 18.14 -12.99
C LYS A 627 25.63 17.27 -12.18
N HIS A 628 24.32 17.37 -12.37
CA HIS A 628 23.32 16.79 -11.47
C HIS A 628 22.17 16.13 -12.23
N TYR A 629 21.81 14.92 -11.80
CA TYR A 629 20.68 14.15 -12.31
C TYR A 629 19.64 13.97 -11.20
N ASN A 630 18.69 14.92 -11.13
CA ASN A 630 17.76 15.07 -9.99
C ASN A 630 16.57 14.11 -10.08
N PHE A 631 16.84 12.80 -10.07
CA PHE A 631 15.84 11.75 -9.94
C PHE A 631 15.90 11.15 -8.54
N PHE A 632 14.77 11.16 -7.83
CA PHE A 632 14.74 10.79 -6.42
C PHE A 632 13.56 9.87 -6.11
N ASP A 633 13.66 9.12 -5.01
CA ASP A 633 12.51 8.45 -4.41
C ASP A 633 11.49 9.48 -3.90
N ALA A 634 10.21 9.09 -3.85
CA ALA A 634 9.12 9.94 -3.44
C ALA A 634 9.30 10.53 -2.03
N GLU A 635 9.82 9.73 -1.08
CA GLU A 635 9.98 10.15 0.31
C GLU A 635 11.09 11.21 0.45
N TYR A 636 12.22 10.98 -0.20
CA TYR A 636 13.34 11.92 -0.21
C TYR A 636 12.97 13.24 -0.93
N GLY A 637 12.36 13.16 -2.11
CA GLY A 637 11.96 14.33 -2.89
C GLY A 637 10.94 15.21 -2.16
N MET A 638 9.97 14.60 -1.47
CA MET A 638 9.01 15.33 -0.64
C MET A 638 9.64 15.95 0.61
N GLY A 639 10.71 15.35 1.16
CA GLY A 639 11.53 15.98 2.20
C GLY A 639 12.16 17.31 1.73
N LEU A 640 12.67 17.36 0.50
CA LEU A 640 13.19 18.60 -0.09
C LEU A 640 12.10 19.66 -0.29
N VAL A 641 10.91 19.24 -0.74
CA VAL A 641 9.75 20.13 -0.87
C VAL A 641 9.36 20.72 0.48
N LYS A 642 9.40 19.92 1.56
CA LYS A 642 9.12 20.37 2.92
C LYS A 642 10.09 21.47 3.36
N HIS A 643 11.39 21.31 3.11
CA HIS A 643 12.38 22.35 3.44
C HIS A 643 12.19 23.66 2.66
N GLY A 644 11.58 23.60 1.48
CA GLY A 644 11.35 24.74 0.60
C GLY A 644 12.53 25.02 -0.34
N GLY A 645 12.30 25.82 -1.38
CA GLY A 645 13.31 26.11 -2.42
C GLY A 645 13.46 25.01 -3.49
N PHE A 646 12.64 23.96 -3.42
CA PHE A 646 12.68 22.82 -4.33
C PHE A 646 11.27 22.47 -4.86
N ALA A 647 11.19 22.10 -6.14
CA ALA A 647 9.99 21.63 -6.81
C ALA A 647 10.15 20.19 -7.28
N PHE A 648 9.21 19.32 -6.91
CA PHE A 648 9.34 17.88 -7.16
C PHE A 648 8.15 17.33 -7.93
N HIS A 649 8.41 16.71 -9.08
CA HIS A 649 7.39 16.04 -9.89
C HIS A 649 7.19 14.60 -9.45
N VAL A 650 6.02 14.28 -8.94
CA VAL A 650 5.73 13.00 -8.26
C VAL A 650 4.28 12.60 -8.41
N ASP A 651 3.98 11.30 -8.29
CA ASP A 651 2.61 10.81 -8.14
C ASP A 651 1.92 11.47 -6.94
N THR A 652 0.74 12.04 -7.18
CA THR A 652 0.01 12.78 -6.15
C THR A 652 -0.43 11.90 -4.98
N SER A 653 -0.74 10.62 -5.21
CA SER A 653 -1.12 9.69 -4.13
C SER A 653 0.06 9.42 -3.20
N ALA A 654 1.25 9.16 -3.76
CA ALA A 654 2.47 8.99 -2.99
C ALA A 654 2.81 10.26 -2.20
N ALA A 655 2.81 11.41 -2.87
CA ALA A 655 3.15 12.68 -2.28
C ALA A 655 2.20 13.14 -1.17
N TYR A 656 0.89 12.99 -1.37
CA TYR A 656 -0.13 13.36 -0.38
C TYR A 656 -0.05 12.45 0.86
N SER A 657 0.32 11.18 0.68
CA SER A 657 0.56 10.26 1.79
C SER A 657 1.73 10.71 2.68
N VAL A 658 2.84 11.13 2.07
CA VAL A 658 4.02 11.67 2.78
C VAL A 658 3.69 13.01 3.43
N MET A 659 3.01 13.90 2.70
CA MET A 659 2.64 15.23 3.19
C MET A 659 1.74 15.13 4.43
N ARG A 660 0.75 14.24 4.45
CA ARG A 660 -0.14 14.05 5.61
C ARG A 660 0.60 13.59 6.86
N ARG A 661 1.70 12.85 6.70
CA ARG A 661 2.51 12.32 7.80
C ARG A 661 3.56 13.30 8.31
N THR A 662 4.09 14.17 7.43
CA THR A 662 5.32 14.91 7.71
C THR A 662 5.20 16.44 7.67
N PHE A 663 4.21 17.01 6.98
CA PHE A 663 4.05 18.47 6.86
C PHE A 663 3.15 19.01 7.96
N SER A 664 3.47 20.18 8.48
CA SER A 664 2.58 20.96 9.35
C SER A 664 1.45 21.60 8.54
N GLU A 665 0.36 21.99 9.22
CA GLU A 665 -0.80 22.62 8.58
C GLU A 665 -0.44 23.87 7.78
N ARG A 666 0.49 24.68 8.31
CA ARG A 666 1.00 25.86 7.62
C ARG A 666 1.75 25.49 6.34
N GLU A 667 2.60 24.48 6.41
CA GLU A 667 3.38 24.02 5.26
C GLU A 667 2.46 23.48 4.16
N ILE A 668 1.41 22.74 4.52
CA ILE A 668 0.39 22.24 3.58
C ILE A 668 -0.28 23.40 2.83
N CYS A 669 -0.62 24.48 3.53
CA CYS A 669 -1.24 25.67 2.93
C CYS A 669 -0.28 26.47 2.02
N GLU A 670 1.04 26.30 2.17
CA GLU A 670 2.06 26.95 1.34
C GLU A 670 2.38 26.15 0.06
N VAL A 671 1.89 24.92 -0.09
CA VAL A 671 2.19 24.07 -1.25
C VAL A 671 1.40 24.50 -2.49
N GLY A 672 2.13 24.83 -3.56
CA GLY A 672 1.61 25.03 -4.91
C GLY A 672 1.74 23.77 -5.78
N GLU A 673 0.89 23.66 -6.80
CA GLU A 673 0.94 22.57 -7.79
C GLU A 673 1.08 23.16 -9.21
N VAL A 674 2.02 22.62 -9.99
CA VAL A 674 2.13 22.89 -11.43
C VAL A 674 2.12 21.58 -12.19
N GLN A 675 1.25 21.46 -13.19
CA GLN A 675 1.14 20.24 -13.99
C GLN A 675 2.19 20.25 -15.10
N LEU A 676 2.88 19.12 -15.27
CA LEU A 676 3.81 18.90 -16.39
C LEU A 676 3.05 18.40 -17.63
N PHE A 677 2.17 17.43 -17.43
CA PHE A 677 1.27 16.88 -18.43
C PHE A 677 -0.10 16.55 -17.80
N PRO A 678 -1.18 16.48 -18.61
CA PRO A 678 -2.51 16.15 -18.11
C PRO A 678 -2.58 14.74 -17.50
N PRO A 679 -3.43 14.50 -16.48
CA PRO A 679 -3.63 13.17 -15.90
C PRO A 679 -4.00 12.13 -16.97
N GLN A 680 -3.37 10.96 -16.91
CA GLN A 680 -3.52 9.91 -17.92
C GLN A 680 -4.29 8.72 -17.35
N TYR A 681 -5.09 8.06 -18.18
CA TYR A 681 -5.68 6.78 -17.83
C TYR A 681 -4.68 5.66 -18.05
N VAL A 682 -4.73 4.66 -17.18
CA VAL A 682 -4.04 3.38 -17.36
C VAL A 682 -5.07 2.28 -17.51
N GLY A 683 -4.73 1.24 -18.26
CA GLY A 683 -5.64 0.15 -18.58
C GLY A 683 -5.02 -1.22 -18.35
N ALA A 684 -5.89 -2.20 -18.13
CA ALA A 684 -5.49 -3.61 -18.19
C ALA A 684 -5.14 -3.98 -19.64
N VAL A 685 -4.21 -4.92 -19.79
CA VAL A 685 -3.74 -5.41 -21.10
C VAL A 685 -3.79 -6.91 -21.17
N ALA A 686 -4.11 -7.42 -22.35
CA ALA A 686 -4.09 -8.84 -22.67
C ALA A 686 -3.28 -9.09 -23.95
N VAL A 687 -2.92 -10.34 -24.19
CA VAL A 687 -2.39 -10.77 -25.48
C VAL A 687 -3.39 -10.39 -26.59
N ARG A 688 -2.86 -9.95 -27.72
CA ARG A 688 -3.69 -9.58 -28.88
C ARG A 688 -4.56 -10.75 -29.33
N GLY A 689 -5.87 -10.53 -29.39
CA GLY A 689 -6.87 -11.55 -29.71
C GLY A 689 -7.20 -12.52 -28.57
N SER A 690 -6.84 -12.19 -27.32
CA SER A 690 -7.15 -13.04 -26.16
C SER A 690 -8.66 -13.18 -25.91
N GLN A 691 -9.11 -14.40 -25.62
CA GLN A 691 -10.49 -14.68 -25.23
C GLN A 691 -10.85 -14.05 -23.87
N TYR A 692 -9.87 -13.83 -22.99
CA TYR A 692 -10.08 -13.23 -21.67
C TYR A 692 -10.37 -11.74 -21.70
N ARG A 693 -10.08 -11.07 -22.82
CA ARG A 693 -10.30 -9.62 -22.97
C ARG A 693 -11.74 -9.23 -22.59
N GLU A 694 -12.73 -9.95 -23.11
CA GLU A 694 -14.14 -9.63 -22.86
C GLU A 694 -14.54 -9.90 -21.41
N TYR A 695 -14.08 -11.03 -20.83
CA TYR A 695 -14.32 -11.36 -19.43
C TYR A 695 -13.76 -10.29 -18.48
N ILE A 696 -12.53 -9.82 -18.74
CA ILE A 696 -11.89 -8.76 -17.95
C ILE A 696 -12.64 -7.44 -18.14
N ALA A 697 -13.04 -7.10 -19.37
CA ALA A 697 -13.78 -5.88 -19.66
C ALA A 697 -15.12 -5.83 -18.91
N VAL A 698 -15.92 -6.90 -18.99
CA VAL A 698 -17.19 -7.03 -18.28
C VAL A 698 -16.97 -7.01 -16.77
N GLY A 699 -15.97 -7.74 -16.27
CA GLY A 699 -15.65 -7.80 -14.84
C GLY A 699 -15.32 -6.42 -14.26
N VAL A 700 -14.42 -5.68 -14.90
CA VAL A 700 -14.06 -4.32 -14.46
C VAL A 700 -15.23 -3.34 -14.63
N SER A 701 -16.03 -3.48 -15.68
CA SER A 701 -17.24 -2.64 -15.87
C SER A 701 -18.22 -2.82 -14.70
N LYS A 702 -18.47 -4.06 -14.27
CA LYS A 702 -19.27 -4.34 -13.07
C LYS A 702 -18.68 -3.71 -11.80
N LEU A 703 -17.35 -3.69 -11.65
CA LEU A 703 -16.69 -3.03 -10.51
C LEU A 703 -16.89 -1.51 -10.52
N LEU A 704 -16.92 -0.89 -11.71
CA LEU A 704 -17.18 0.54 -11.88
C LEU A 704 -18.65 0.86 -11.60
N GLU A 705 -19.58 0.12 -12.21
CA GLU A 705 -21.04 0.33 -12.09
C GLU A 705 -21.52 0.16 -10.65
N ASN A 706 -21.04 -0.87 -9.95
CA ASN A 706 -21.43 -1.14 -8.55
C ASN A 706 -20.72 -0.23 -7.52
N GLY A 707 -19.86 0.69 -7.96
CA GLY A 707 -19.13 1.60 -7.08
C GLY A 707 -17.97 0.95 -6.28
N LEU A 708 -17.66 -0.33 -6.49
CA LEU A 708 -16.53 -1.01 -5.85
C LEU A 708 -15.20 -0.32 -6.16
N MET A 709 -15.03 0.17 -7.40
CA MET A 709 -13.84 0.95 -7.77
C MET A 709 -13.75 2.28 -7.00
N SER A 710 -14.88 2.92 -6.71
CA SER A 710 -14.92 4.14 -5.89
C SER A 710 -14.48 3.85 -4.45
N ARG A 711 -14.94 2.73 -3.88
CA ARG A 711 -14.48 2.25 -2.56
C ARG A 711 -12.98 1.96 -2.55
N ILE A 712 -12.46 1.22 -3.54
CA ILE A 712 -11.03 0.92 -3.65
C ILE A 712 -10.22 2.22 -3.72
N LYS A 713 -10.62 3.18 -4.56
CA LYS A 713 -9.99 4.50 -4.62
C LYS A 713 -10.00 5.22 -3.27
N SER A 714 -11.10 5.18 -2.53
CA SER A 714 -11.15 5.82 -1.21
C SER A 714 -10.19 5.22 -0.16
N ILE A 715 -9.82 3.95 -0.32
CA ILE A 715 -8.90 3.25 0.58
C ILE A 715 -7.44 3.46 0.17
N TRP A 716 -7.14 3.32 -1.12
CA TRP A 716 -5.77 3.28 -1.63
C TRP A 716 -5.26 4.62 -2.17
N GLU A 717 -6.15 5.49 -2.66
CA GLU A 717 -5.77 6.82 -3.18
C GLU A 717 -5.73 7.84 -2.02
N SER A 718 -4.52 8.27 -1.66
CA SER A 718 -4.37 9.30 -0.63
C SER A 718 -4.91 10.63 -1.14
N ARG A 719 -5.95 11.15 -0.49
CA ARG A 719 -6.54 12.46 -0.83
C ARG A 719 -5.61 13.59 -0.43
N LYS A 720 -5.68 14.70 -1.18
CA LYS A 720 -5.00 15.95 -0.81
C LYS A 720 -5.39 16.36 0.61
N PRO A 721 -4.42 16.55 1.53
CA PRO A 721 -4.70 17.08 2.86
C PRO A 721 -5.39 18.45 2.72
N PRO A 722 -6.53 18.68 3.40
CA PRO A 722 -7.17 19.98 3.37
C PRO A 722 -6.26 21.00 4.06
N CYS A 723 -6.11 22.19 3.46
CA CYS A 723 -5.60 23.34 4.17
C CYS A 723 -6.70 23.80 5.14
N ALA A 724 -6.54 23.46 6.43
CA ALA A 724 -7.47 23.85 7.48
C ALA A 724 -7.35 25.36 7.75
N LYS A 725 -8.02 26.18 6.94
CA LYS A 725 -8.15 27.63 7.16
C LYS A 725 -9.08 27.98 8.35
N GLN A 726 -9.10 27.18 9.42
CA GLN A 726 -10.00 27.41 10.56
C GLN A 726 -9.36 28.25 11.67
N ARG A 727 -9.93 29.46 11.83
CA ARG A 727 -10.25 30.23 13.06
C ARG A 727 -9.26 30.38 14.23
N TYR A 728 -8.08 29.76 14.22
CA TYR A 728 -7.02 30.25 15.08
C TYR A 728 -6.40 31.44 14.38
N SER A 729 -6.77 32.62 14.88
CA SER A 729 -6.05 33.87 14.69
C SER A 729 -4.57 33.64 14.94
N THR A 730 -3.82 33.19 13.93
CA THR A 730 -2.41 33.49 13.87
C THR A 730 -2.38 35.01 13.85
N ILE A 731 -2.05 35.59 15.00
CA ILE A 731 -1.75 37.01 15.12
C ILE A 731 -0.80 37.27 13.97
N MET A 732 -1.27 37.97 12.93
CA MET A 732 -0.43 38.35 11.81
C MET A 732 0.51 39.41 12.37
N ALA A 733 1.63 38.93 12.90
CA ALA A 733 2.64 39.75 13.52
C ALA A 733 3.48 40.36 12.40
N VAL A 734 3.33 41.67 12.24
CA VAL A 734 4.19 42.47 11.38
C VAL A 734 5.61 42.39 11.95
N ASN A 735 6.57 42.00 11.13
CA ASN A 735 7.95 41.83 11.60
C ASN A 735 8.63 43.20 11.73
N ILE A 736 9.61 43.31 12.64
CA ILE A 736 10.42 44.54 12.80
C ILE A 736 11.09 44.98 11.49
N ARG A 737 11.38 44.02 10.59
CA ARG A 737 11.94 44.28 9.26
C ARG A 737 11.01 45.13 8.39
N GLU A 738 9.70 44.90 8.45
CA GLU A 738 8.69 45.65 7.68
C GLU A 738 8.54 47.07 8.20
N PHE A 739 8.72 47.28 9.50
CA PHE A 739 8.67 48.60 10.16
C PHE A 739 10.00 49.37 10.14
N SER A 740 11.12 48.69 9.88
CA SER A 740 12.48 49.24 10.03
C SER A 740 12.75 50.53 9.26
N MET A 741 12.13 50.70 8.08
CA MET A 741 12.36 51.88 7.24
C MET A 741 11.78 53.17 7.86
N ALA A 742 10.64 53.09 8.56
CA ALA A 742 10.07 54.25 9.24
C ALA A 742 11.00 54.73 10.38
N LEU A 743 11.60 53.79 11.12
CA LEU A 743 12.59 54.08 12.17
C LEU A 743 13.86 54.71 11.58
N LEU A 744 14.37 54.16 10.47
CA LEU A 744 15.54 54.72 9.79
C LEU A 744 15.29 56.15 9.30
N PHE A 745 14.11 56.41 8.72
CA PHE A 745 13.74 57.75 8.27
C PHE A 745 13.68 58.76 9.43
N LEU A 746 13.17 58.35 10.59
CA LEU A 746 13.15 59.17 11.80
C LEU A 746 14.57 59.50 12.31
N VAL A 747 15.45 58.49 12.38
CA VAL A 747 16.85 58.67 12.79
C VAL A 747 17.58 59.61 11.84
N CYS A 748 17.41 59.44 10.53
CA CYS A 748 17.95 60.37 9.53
C CYS A 748 17.44 61.80 9.77
N GLY A 749 16.15 61.97 10.07
CA GLY A 749 15.57 63.26 10.42
C GLY A 749 16.22 63.92 11.63
N TYR A 750 16.47 63.17 12.71
CA TYR A 750 17.17 63.68 13.89
C TYR A 750 18.61 64.10 13.60
N ILE A 751 19.35 63.29 12.83
CA ILE A 751 20.72 63.61 12.42
C ILE A 751 20.75 64.90 11.61
N ILE A 752 19.87 65.03 10.62
CA ILE A 752 19.78 66.24 9.77
C ILE A 752 19.43 67.46 10.63
N SER A 753 18.45 67.34 11.54
CA SER A 753 18.08 68.45 12.44
C SER A 753 19.24 68.88 13.34
N LEU A 754 20.01 67.93 13.88
CA LEU A 754 21.19 68.21 14.69
C LEU A 754 22.28 68.90 13.87
N LEU A 755 22.53 68.42 12.64
CA LEU A 755 23.48 69.05 11.73
C LEU A 755 23.09 70.49 11.38
N ILE A 756 21.80 70.74 11.12
CA ILE A 756 21.28 72.09 10.87
C ILE A 756 21.50 72.99 12.10
N LEU A 757 21.21 72.50 13.32
CA LEU A 757 21.45 73.25 14.55
C LEU A 757 22.94 73.57 14.75
N LEU A 758 23.82 72.59 14.53
CA LEU A 758 25.27 72.77 14.63
C LEU A 758 25.78 73.78 13.59
N LEU A 759 25.29 73.69 12.35
CA LEU A 759 25.58 74.66 11.28
C LEU A 759 25.08 76.05 11.65
N GLU A 760 23.88 76.18 12.21
CA GLU A 760 23.32 77.46 12.65
C GLU A 760 24.18 78.08 13.76
N ILE A 761 24.55 77.30 14.78
CA ILE A 761 25.44 77.74 15.86
C ILE A 761 26.80 78.15 15.29
N TYR A 762 27.34 77.37 14.35
CA TYR A 762 28.62 77.66 13.69
C TYR A 762 28.56 78.97 12.89
N VAL A 763 27.53 79.17 12.07
CA VAL A 763 27.30 80.41 11.30
C VAL A 763 27.07 81.60 12.23
N HIS A 764 26.31 81.42 13.31
CA HIS A 764 26.07 82.46 14.32
C HIS A 764 27.38 82.88 15.02
N LYS A 765 28.24 81.90 15.34
CA LYS A 765 29.55 82.14 15.96
C LYS A 765 30.52 82.83 15.01
N ILE A 766 30.55 82.46 13.72
CA ILE A 766 31.33 83.18 12.68
C ILE A 766 30.85 84.62 12.54
N LYS A 767 29.53 84.87 12.48
CA LYS A 767 28.97 86.23 12.41
C LYS A 767 29.32 87.10 13.62
N ARG A 768 29.51 86.50 14.82
CA ARG A 768 29.97 87.22 16.02
C ARG A 768 31.49 87.43 16.08
N ILE A 769 32.28 86.51 15.53
CA ILE A 769 33.76 86.59 15.55
C ILE A 769 34.29 87.56 14.49
N THR A 770 33.56 87.86 13.42
CA THR A 770 33.87 89.00 12.54
C THR A 770 33.45 90.32 13.21
N PRO A 771 34.37 91.17 13.70
CA PRO A 771 34.01 92.53 14.08
C PRO A 771 33.57 93.27 12.82
N ASN A 772 32.56 94.10 12.96
CA ASN A 772 31.98 94.93 11.93
C ASN A 772 33.01 95.96 11.40
N ARG A 773 33.99 95.53 10.61
CA ARG A 773 35.05 96.38 10.01
C ARG A 773 34.62 97.06 8.71
N GLY A 774 33.32 97.07 8.39
CA GLY A 774 32.77 97.60 7.14
C GLY A 774 31.81 98.79 7.25
N ARG A 775 31.48 99.28 8.46
CA ARG A 775 30.47 100.36 8.62
C ARG A 775 31.03 101.77 8.91
N THR A 776 32.35 101.93 8.97
CA THR A 776 33.03 103.24 9.11
C THR A 776 33.61 103.79 7.81
N HIS A 777 33.63 103.04 6.70
CA HIS A 777 34.19 103.52 5.42
C HIS A 777 33.15 104.04 4.41
N LEU A 778 31.88 103.60 4.46
CA LEU A 778 30.85 104.12 3.55
C LEU A 778 30.28 105.50 3.96
N LYS A 779 30.39 105.92 5.22
CA LYS A 779 30.02 107.28 5.65
C LYS A 779 31.08 108.33 5.32
N LYS A 780 32.30 107.93 4.89
CA LYS A 780 33.38 108.85 4.48
C LYS A 780 33.58 108.95 2.95
N ILE A 781 32.86 108.14 2.16
CA ILE A 781 32.87 108.17 0.67
C ILE A 781 31.61 108.87 0.11
N MET A 782 30.55 109.08 0.92
CA MET A 782 29.58 110.18 0.71
C MET A 782 30.11 111.52 1.25
N LYS A 783 31.43 111.72 1.25
CA LYS A 783 32.02 113.05 1.24
C LYS A 783 31.44 113.80 0.03
N VAL A 784 31.40 115.11 0.09
CA VAL A 784 31.75 115.92 -1.09
C VAL A 784 30.68 116.09 -2.18
N HIS A 785 29.56 115.36 -2.19
CA HIS A 785 28.50 115.56 -3.21
C HIS A 785 27.30 116.46 -2.81
N ARG A 786 27.26 117.02 -1.59
CA ARG A 786 26.11 117.84 -1.11
C ARG A 786 26.42 119.29 -0.73
N VAL A 787 27.58 119.81 -1.13
CA VAL A 787 27.94 121.24 -0.98
C VAL A 787 28.55 121.76 -2.29
N LYS A 788 27.72 121.85 -3.33
CA LYS A 788 27.86 122.75 -4.48
C LYS A 788 26.58 122.61 -5.30
N ASN A 789 26.01 123.74 -5.72
CA ASN A 789 24.75 123.90 -6.45
C ASN A 789 23.51 124.15 -5.58
N VAL A 790 23.63 125.18 -4.74
CA VAL A 790 22.59 126.23 -4.68
C VAL A 790 22.59 126.97 -6.03
N ILE A 791 21.44 127.54 -6.41
CA ILE A 791 21.24 128.59 -7.43
C ILE A 791 20.92 128.06 -8.85
N HIS A 792 19.64 127.85 -9.18
CA HIS A 792 18.83 128.87 -9.89
C HIS A 792 17.40 128.41 -10.28
N LYS A 793 16.45 129.31 -9.98
CA LYS A 793 15.28 129.70 -10.80
C LYS A 793 14.10 128.72 -11.01
N ARG A 794 13.03 128.99 -10.25
CA ARG A 794 11.61 129.17 -10.70
C ARG A 794 11.53 129.94 -12.05
N PRO A 795 10.39 130.04 -12.81
CA PRO A 795 8.98 129.74 -12.45
C PRO A 795 8.06 129.18 -13.60
N LEU A 796 6.74 129.06 -13.30
CA LEU A 796 5.53 129.07 -14.19
C LEU A 796 5.28 127.81 -15.08
N ARG A 797 4.07 127.35 -15.42
CA ARG A 797 2.67 127.85 -15.32
C ARG A 797 1.68 126.69 -15.59
N LYS A 798 0.52 126.72 -14.89
CA LYS A 798 -0.88 126.38 -15.27
C LYS A 798 -1.20 125.39 -16.42
N LYS A 799 -2.11 124.45 -16.14
CA LYS A 799 -3.53 124.30 -16.62
C LYS A 799 -4.03 122.88 -16.22
N ILE A 800 -5.12 122.68 -15.47
CA ILE A 800 -6.55 122.63 -15.88
C ILE A 800 -6.72 121.72 -17.12
N THR A 801 -7.47 120.61 -17.17
CA THR A 801 -8.92 120.42 -16.96
C THR A 801 -9.31 118.92 -17.12
N PHE A 802 -10.40 118.53 -16.45
CA PHE A 802 -11.51 117.61 -16.80
C PHE A 802 -11.47 116.55 -17.93
N LEU A 803 -12.15 115.42 -17.61
CA LEU A 803 -12.96 114.48 -18.44
C LEU A 803 -12.24 113.73 -19.58
N ASN A 804 -12.51 112.45 -19.88
CA ASN A 804 -13.68 111.58 -19.68
C ASN A 804 -13.29 110.23 -19.07
#